data_AF-A0A5B8MDM6-F1
#
_entry.id   AF-A0A5B8MDM6-F1
#
_cell.length_a   1.000
_cell.length_b   1.000
_cell.length_c   1.000
_cell.angle_alpha   90.00
_cell.angle_beta   90.00
_cell.angle_gamma   90.00
#
_symmetry.space_group_name_H-M   'P 1'
#
loop_
_entity.id
_entity.type
_entity.pdbx_description
1 polymer ?
#
loop_
_entity_poly.entity_id
_entity_poly.type
_entity_poly.pdbx_seq_one_letter_code
_entity_poly.pdbx_strand_id
1 'polypeptide(L)'
;MLSTRRPWATWVVAAFLFAAVVGTESSVIELGEFRVVQPKNQKLTADVAFANFGRPEYGGDLQGHLAIPFEDVRVLGQTCEELACKYSCESMKDRNYTVQTLMGLPAIMLIERGPKDHHCPFYDKAKYAQEAGAKALLIANYDDELFTMTLPEDDNSWSYNLTIPVALMKRSDADKIIQAYDEDPLLIGSMNWTNNIPQGAKVHWEYWISSDDACGVKCEKQKQFARNFAPIAQILEQNGWTEFQPHYMMWTCPAKYRNTTLCDNLCIEGGEYCAPDPEQDEEAGYDGKDVVIENKRQICIYKQANASGEPWFWWDFVQKFDSECSMTKSTYDEECSERAFLDVGGSKLGGGLATLRSCMASNESIAYLQAEVDAQVSSDVVILPSIIIEGHQYRGALHAGSVLKALCAAFYKDYDNHPNVCTCTSVPDSQLMQCISQNGNDVCKKGKAGDVACSKNANGITKCMEDIAPPFYKCGCEAGFELVTDKDGNQVCHDINECKTKAQGIEDCTCARCACHNNIGSFVCESDLPNACRKNNGGCWQDTVNGKYHTACVDRIADYKAAAESGLNVTVDTFKMFNCTCPPGFRQDPSVWKKGTSCIKECKGTSEYDPVTGLCVQDASNAEKESGSGTAALSMGMVGGIIIAVLLVAGIGFGIYRYRIRTYMDKEIRSIMSQYMPLDDNNNQA
;
A
#
# COMPACT_ATOMS: atom_id res chain seq x y z
N MET A 1 -0.40 64.65 42.55
CA MET A 1 -1.81 65.03 42.28
C MET A 1 -2.22 64.37 40.98
N LEU A 2 -3.30 63.57 41.01
CA LEU A 2 -4.36 63.37 39.99
C LEU A 2 -3.94 63.40 38.50
N SER A 3 -4.32 62.51 37.60
CA SER A 3 -5.41 61.53 37.56
C SER A 3 -5.31 60.75 36.23
N THR A 4 -5.60 59.45 36.29
CA THR A 4 -6.24 58.56 35.30
C THR A 4 -6.13 58.82 33.78
N ARG A 5 -5.64 57.82 33.04
CA ARG A 5 -6.43 56.94 32.13
C ARG A 5 -5.56 55.80 31.58
N ARG A 6 -6.12 54.58 31.58
CA ARG A 6 -5.55 53.33 31.06
C ARG A 6 -5.48 53.33 29.53
N PRO A 7 -4.43 52.76 28.91
CA PRO A 7 -4.36 52.58 27.45
C PRO A 7 -4.90 51.21 27.01
N TRP A 8 -5.69 51.24 25.93
CA TRP A 8 -5.72 50.20 24.91
C TRP A 8 -4.45 50.32 24.05
N ALA A 9 -4.02 49.21 23.46
CA ALA A 9 -2.89 49.05 22.51
C ALA A 9 -1.50 48.81 23.12
N THR A 10 -1.21 47.55 23.46
CA THR A 10 0.14 46.95 23.37
C THR A 10 0.04 45.43 23.25
N TRP A 11 -0.40 44.89 22.11
CA TRP A 11 -0.22 43.47 21.74
C TRP A 11 -0.19 43.32 20.22
N VAL A 12 0.88 43.79 19.55
CA VAL A 12 1.11 43.49 18.11
C VAL A 12 2.58 43.15 17.75
N VAL A 13 3.58 43.26 18.63
CA VAL A 13 4.99 43.06 18.19
C VAL A 13 5.79 42.08 19.06
N ALA A 14 5.27 40.85 19.23
CA ALA A 14 6.05 39.73 19.77
C ALA A 14 5.62 38.40 19.11
N ALA A 15 5.52 38.39 17.78
CA ALA A 15 5.16 37.22 16.97
C ALA A 15 6.19 36.90 15.87
N PHE A 16 7.44 37.36 16.02
CA PHE A 16 8.55 36.96 15.15
C PHE A 16 9.79 36.74 16.02
N LEU A 17 10.40 35.55 15.88
CA LEU A 17 11.52 34.98 16.64
C LEU A 17 11.15 34.08 17.83
N PHE A 18 10.48 32.97 17.56
CA PHE A 18 10.80 31.65 18.16
C PHE A 18 10.36 30.57 17.16
N ALA A 19 11.17 30.40 16.13
CA ALA A 19 11.19 29.19 15.31
C ALA A 19 12.49 28.46 15.64
N ALA A 20 12.41 27.13 15.69
CA ALA A 20 13.45 26.12 15.87
C ALA A 20 13.38 25.36 17.22
N VAL A 21 13.28 24.04 17.03
CA VAL A 21 13.41 22.93 17.98
C VAL A 21 12.22 22.70 18.92
N VAL A 22 11.06 22.40 18.34
CA VAL A 22 10.31 21.24 18.85
C VAL A 22 10.87 20.05 18.06
N GLY A 23 11.73 19.26 18.71
CA GLY A 23 12.03 17.93 18.23
C GLY A 23 10.73 17.14 18.32
N THR A 24 10.08 16.91 17.19
CA THR A 24 9.11 15.83 17.08
C THR A 24 9.92 14.55 17.12
N GLU A 25 9.89 13.84 18.23
CA GLU A 25 10.11 12.40 18.23
C GLU A 25 8.95 11.79 17.44
N SER A 26 9.08 11.78 16.11
CA SER A 26 8.23 10.99 15.24
C SER A 26 9.09 9.84 14.78
N SER A 27 8.81 8.63 15.29
CA SER A 27 9.21 7.42 14.57
C SER A 27 8.66 7.54 13.15
N VAL A 28 9.55 7.53 12.16
CA VAL A 28 9.18 7.73 10.75
C VAL A 28 8.67 6.39 10.25
N ILE A 29 7.38 6.15 10.48
CA ILE A 29 6.69 5.03 9.85
C ILE A 29 6.59 5.38 8.36
N GLU A 30 7.21 4.57 7.51
CA GLU A 30 6.97 4.63 6.07
C GLU A 30 5.51 4.30 5.77
N LEU A 31 4.73 5.33 5.46
CA LEU A 31 3.32 5.22 5.13
C LEU A 31 3.15 5.06 3.62
N GLY A 32 2.41 4.04 3.23
CA GLY A 32 1.79 3.95 1.91
C GLY A 32 0.40 4.56 1.88
N GLU A 33 -0.19 4.59 0.69
CA GLU A 33 -1.59 4.98 0.50
C GLU A 33 -2.39 3.78 -0.05
N PHE A 34 -3.55 3.53 0.54
CA PHE A 34 -4.62 2.76 -0.08
C PHE A 34 -5.73 3.71 -0.54
N ARG A 35 -6.24 3.50 -1.75
CA ARG A 35 -7.31 4.33 -2.32
C ARG A 35 -8.42 3.46 -2.89
N VAL A 36 -9.67 3.80 -2.56
CA VAL A 36 -10.83 3.31 -3.31
C VAL A 36 -10.91 4.11 -4.60
N VAL A 37 -10.65 3.45 -5.73
CA VAL A 37 -10.64 4.05 -7.07
C VAL A 37 -12.00 3.92 -7.76
N GLN A 38 -12.83 2.96 -7.34
CA GLN A 38 -14.21 2.83 -7.80
C GLN A 38 -15.17 2.42 -6.67
N PRO A 39 -16.41 2.95 -6.66
CA PRO A 39 -16.94 3.92 -7.62
C PRO A 39 -16.41 5.35 -7.34
N LYS A 40 -16.23 6.19 -8.38
CA LYS A 40 -15.52 7.49 -8.26
C LYS A 40 -16.17 8.54 -7.35
N ASN A 41 -17.43 8.36 -7.00
CA ASN A 41 -18.13 9.18 -6.01
C ASN A 41 -17.64 8.89 -4.57
N GLN A 42 -17.00 7.75 -4.33
CA GLN A 42 -16.30 7.46 -3.08
C GLN A 42 -14.82 7.83 -3.23
N LYS A 43 -14.42 8.94 -2.59
CA LYS A 43 -13.02 9.37 -2.49
C LYS A 43 -12.44 8.95 -1.15
N LEU A 44 -12.38 7.65 -0.91
CA LEU A 44 -11.79 7.10 0.30
C LEU A 44 -10.30 6.84 0.07
N THR A 45 -9.48 7.47 0.89
CA THR A 45 -8.03 7.30 0.96
C THR A 45 -7.67 6.98 2.40
N ALA A 46 -6.70 6.09 2.58
CA ALA A 46 -6.23 5.68 3.89
C ALA A 46 -4.70 5.59 3.89
N ASP A 47 -4.06 6.15 4.91
CA ASP A 47 -2.66 5.87 5.19
C ASP A 47 -2.55 4.41 5.65
N VAL A 48 -1.55 3.69 5.14
CA VAL A 48 -1.29 2.31 5.53
C VAL A 48 0.17 2.09 5.87
N ALA A 49 0.45 1.29 6.89
CA ALA A 49 1.82 0.87 7.22
C ALA A 49 2.08 -0.53 6.65
N PHE A 50 3.04 -0.65 5.74
CA PHE A 50 3.39 -1.95 5.16
C PHE A 50 4.13 -2.86 6.15
N ALA A 51 3.89 -4.16 6.04
CA ALA A 51 4.61 -5.16 6.83
C ALA A 51 6.08 -5.29 6.41
N ASN A 52 6.94 -5.73 7.32
CA ASN A 52 8.30 -6.22 7.04
C ASN A 52 8.32 -7.67 6.49
N PHE A 53 7.21 -8.11 5.89
CA PHE A 53 7.05 -9.43 5.28
C PHE A 53 6.05 -9.34 4.12
N GLY A 54 5.93 -10.43 3.34
CA GLY A 54 5.19 -10.39 2.08
C GLY A 54 5.99 -9.72 0.97
N ARG A 55 5.38 -9.47 -0.20
CA ARG A 55 6.10 -8.91 -1.35
C ARG A 55 5.37 -7.69 -1.92
N PRO A 56 5.80 -6.47 -1.56
CA PRO A 56 5.30 -5.25 -2.16
C PRO A 56 5.71 -5.10 -3.63
N GLU A 57 4.86 -4.47 -4.41
CA GLU A 57 5.03 -4.27 -5.85
C GLU A 57 5.73 -2.93 -6.15
N TYR A 58 6.92 -2.72 -5.58
CA TYR A 58 7.71 -1.50 -5.79
C TYR A 58 7.83 -1.13 -7.28
N GLY A 59 7.62 0.15 -7.59
CA GLY A 59 7.64 0.67 -8.97
C GLY A 59 6.35 0.42 -9.75
N GLY A 60 5.35 -0.23 -9.16
CA GLY A 60 4.04 -0.48 -9.77
C GLY A 60 2.86 -0.21 -8.83
N ASP A 61 1.68 -0.63 -9.28
CA ASP A 61 0.43 -0.58 -8.53
C ASP A 61 -0.29 -1.92 -8.58
N LEU A 62 -1.02 -2.23 -7.51
CA LEU A 62 -1.92 -3.37 -7.43
C LEU A 62 -3.34 -2.84 -7.29
N GLN A 63 -4.13 -3.01 -8.34
CA GLN A 63 -5.56 -2.75 -8.31
C GLN A 63 -6.33 -4.07 -8.20
N GLY A 64 -7.35 -4.07 -7.35
CA GLY A 64 -8.17 -5.24 -7.11
C GLY A 64 -9.53 -4.87 -6.54
N HIS A 65 -10.49 -5.78 -6.68
CA HIS A 65 -11.76 -5.62 -5.98
C HIS A 65 -11.53 -5.86 -4.48
N LEU A 66 -12.24 -5.11 -3.64
CA LEU A 66 -12.19 -5.31 -2.21
C LEU A 66 -12.98 -6.57 -1.84
N ALA A 67 -12.42 -7.39 -0.97
CA ALA A 67 -13.07 -8.57 -0.43
C ALA A 67 -13.09 -8.47 1.10
N ILE A 68 -14.29 -8.28 1.66
CA ILE A 68 -14.49 -8.22 3.11
C ILE A 68 -15.29 -9.46 3.55
N PRO A 69 -14.66 -10.39 4.29
CA PRO A 69 -15.35 -11.56 4.82
C PRO A 69 -16.26 -11.20 6.01
N PHE A 70 -17.56 -11.02 5.78
CA PHE A 70 -18.57 -10.85 6.84
C PHE A 70 -19.18 -12.18 7.31
N GLU A 71 -19.80 -12.17 8.49
CA GLU A 71 -20.52 -13.32 9.08
C GLU A 71 -21.66 -13.85 8.19
N ASP A 72 -22.27 -12.99 7.37
CA ASP A 72 -23.40 -13.32 6.48
C ASP A 72 -23.00 -13.14 4.99
N VAL A 73 -22.19 -14.06 4.44
CA VAL A 73 -21.87 -14.04 3.00
C VAL A 73 -23.11 -14.47 2.19
N ARG A 74 -24.01 -13.51 1.90
CA ARG A 74 -25.14 -13.64 0.96
C ARG A 74 -24.72 -13.70 -0.51
N VAL A 75 -23.42 -13.62 -0.79
CA VAL A 75 -22.86 -13.76 -2.13
C VAL A 75 -22.17 -15.12 -2.19
N LEU A 76 -22.89 -16.15 -2.67
CA LEU A 76 -22.44 -17.55 -2.89
C LEU A 76 -22.75 -18.59 -1.79
N GLY A 77 -23.41 -18.24 -0.69
CA GLY A 77 -23.92 -19.24 0.28
C GLY A 77 -22.84 -19.94 1.12
N GLN A 78 -21.76 -19.22 1.43
CA GLN A 78 -20.69 -19.71 2.33
C GLN A 78 -20.95 -19.19 3.75
N THR A 79 -20.99 -20.09 4.74
CA THR A 79 -21.00 -19.75 6.17
C THR A 79 -19.59 -19.90 6.71
N CYS A 80 -19.05 -18.88 7.37
CA CYS A 80 -17.68 -18.91 7.87
C CYS A 80 -17.60 -18.36 9.30
N GLU A 81 -16.84 -19.04 10.15
CA GLU A 81 -16.67 -18.66 11.56
C GLU A 81 -15.82 -17.38 11.70
N GLU A 82 -16.13 -16.57 12.71
CA GLU A 82 -15.53 -15.24 12.94
C GLU A 82 -13.99 -15.30 12.99
N LEU A 83 -13.44 -16.31 13.67
CA LEU A 83 -11.99 -16.48 13.83
C LEU A 83 -11.25 -16.72 12.50
N ALA A 84 -11.87 -17.46 11.59
CA ALA A 84 -11.32 -17.74 10.27
C ALA A 84 -11.55 -16.56 9.32
N CYS A 85 -12.78 -16.05 9.23
CA CYS A 85 -13.13 -15.09 8.18
C CYS A 85 -12.83 -13.65 8.57
N LYS A 86 -13.35 -13.16 9.69
CA LYS A 86 -13.19 -11.77 10.10
C LYS A 86 -11.76 -11.44 10.51
N TYR A 87 -11.08 -12.40 11.14
CA TYR A 87 -9.74 -12.19 11.70
C TYR A 87 -8.62 -12.92 10.98
N SER A 88 -8.92 -13.91 10.13
CA SER A 88 -7.90 -14.75 9.48
C SER A 88 -6.94 -15.41 10.46
N CYS A 89 -7.40 -15.80 11.66
CA CYS A 89 -6.57 -16.51 12.63
C CYS A 89 -6.51 -18.02 12.40
N GLU A 90 -7.40 -18.55 11.56
CA GLU A 90 -7.44 -19.94 11.12
C GLU A 90 -7.56 -20.02 9.59
N SER A 91 -7.30 -21.21 9.03
CA SER A 91 -7.44 -21.47 7.59
C SER A 91 -8.86 -21.22 7.10
N MET A 92 -9.04 -20.13 6.34
CA MET A 92 -10.30 -19.81 5.65
C MET A 92 -10.69 -20.89 4.65
N LYS A 93 -9.69 -21.45 3.95
CA LYS A 93 -9.88 -22.48 2.94
C LYS A 93 -10.47 -23.76 3.52
N ASP A 94 -10.04 -24.17 4.71
CA ASP A 94 -10.58 -25.35 5.41
C ASP A 94 -12.02 -25.12 5.89
N ARG A 95 -12.44 -23.85 5.98
CA ARG A 95 -13.82 -23.44 6.23
C ARG A 95 -14.61 -23.18 4.93
N ASN A 96 -14.10 -23.66 3.78
CA ASN A 96 -14.68 -23.47 2.45
C ASN A 96 -14.85 -22.01 2.00
N TYR A 97 -14.12 -21.07 2.61
CA TYR A 97 -14.09 -19.69 2.15
C TYR A 97 -12.91 -19.50 1.20
N THR A 98 -13.21 -19.07 -0.02
CA THR A 98 -12.19 -18.70 -1.02
C THR A 98 -12.65 -17.46 -1.77
N VAL A 99 -11.70 -16.60 -2.10
CA VAL A 99 -11.94 -15.39 -2.89
C VAL A 99 -11.35 -15.61 -4.28
N GLN A 100 -12.15 -15.30 -5.29
CA GLN A 100 -11.76 -15.44 -6.69
C GLN A 100 -11.60 -14.08 -7.34
N THR A 101 -10.90 -14.06 -8.46
CA THR A 101 -10.83 -12.90 -9.33
C THR A 101 -12.25 -12.50 -9.78
N LEU A 102 -12.58 -11.21 -9.64
CA LEU A 102 -13.87 -10.66 -10.06
C LEU A 102 -13.63 -9.65 -11.18
N MET A 103 -14.28 -9.85 -12.32
CA MET A 103 -14.10 -8.99 -13.52
C MET A 103 -12.64 -8.86 -13.98
N GLY A 104 -11.84 -9.92 -13.84
CA GLY A 104 -10.41 -9.90 -14.17
C GLY A 104 -9.52 -9.21 -13.13
N LEU A 105 -10.10 -8.62 -12.08
CA LEU A 105 -9.37 -7.96 -11.01
C LEU A 105 -9.12 -8.92 -9.84
N PRO A 106 -7.88 -8.96 -9.31
CA PRO A 106 -7.56 -9.76 -8.13
C PRO A 106 -8.29 -9.25 -6.89
N ALA A 107 -8.32 -10.06 -5.83
CA ALA A 107 -8.91 -9.68 -4.55
C ALA A 107 -7.89 -8.98 -3.65
N ILE A 108 -8.23 -7.78 -3.18
CA ILE A 108 -7.58 -7.11 -2.04
C ILE A 108 -8.47 -7.40 -0.83
N MET A 109 -7.99 -8.22 0.09
CA MET A 109 -8.79 -8.62 1.25
C MET A 109 -8.62 -7.62 2.39
N LEU A 110 -9.71 -7.22 3.04
CA LEU A 110 -9.68 -6.40 4.26
C LEU A 110 -10.23 -7.24 5.43
N ILE A 111 -9.40 -7.44 6.45
CA ILE A 111 -9.75 -8.16 7.68
C ILE A 111 -9.55 -7.28 8.90
N GLU A 112 -10.05 -7.71 10.06
CA GLU A 112 -9.76 -7.05 11.33
C GLU A 112 -8.54 -7.66 12.04
N ARG A 113 -7.85 -6.86 12.85
CA ARG A 113 -6.65 -7.27 13.59
C ARG A 113 -6.87 -8.46 14.52
N GLY A 114 -8.07 -8.72 15.02
CA GLY A 114 -8.36 -9.88 15.87
C GLY A 114 -9.27 -9.53 17.04
N PRO A 115 -9.60 -10.50 17.89
CA PRO A 115 -10.08 -10.24 19.24
C PRO A 115 -8.91 -9.81 20.14
N LYS A 116 -9.11 -8.82 21.04
CA LYS A 116 -8.06 -8.39 21.98
C LYS A 116 -7.66 -9.48 22.99
N ASP A 117 -8.54 -10.44 23.21
CA ASP A 117 -8.38 -11.58 24.11
C ASP A 117 -7.76 -12.81 23.44
N HIS A 118 -7.69 -12.86 22.10
CA HIS A 118 -7.10 -13.96 21.33
C HIS A 118 -6.13 -13.41 20.28
N HIS A 119 -4.84 -13.35 20.64
CA HIS A 119 -3.80 -12.86 19.75
C HIS A 119 -3.40 -13.96 18.75
N CYS A 120 -3.54 -13.66 17.45
CA CYS A 120 -2.95 -14.47 16.38
C CYS A 120 -1.95 -13.61 15.58
N PRO A 121 -0.78 -14.16 15.21
CA PRO A 121 0.27 -13.42 14.50
C PRO A 121 -0.19 -12.82 13.17
N PHE A 122 0.34 -11.64 12.81
CA PHE A 122 0.05 -11.00 11.52
C PHE A 122 0.46 -11.85 10.31
N TYR A 123 1.53 -12.63 10.47
CA TYR A 123 2.01 -13.53 9.42
C TYR A 123 0.97 -14.61 9.08
N ASP A 124 0.38 -15.24 10.09
CA ASP A 124 -0.61 -16.30 9.89
C ASP A 124 -1.86 -15.76 9.20
N LYS A 125 -2.27 -14.54 9.54
CA LYS A 125 -3.34 -13.83 8.83
C LYS A 125 -3.06 -13.71 7.35
N ALA A 126 -1.86 -13.23 7.00
CA ALA A 126 -1.46 -13.08 5.61
C ALA A 126 -1.38 -14.42 4.88
N LYS A 127 -0.86 -15.45 5.55
CA LYS A 127 -0.79 -16.82 5.01
C LYS A 127 -2.19 -17.35 4.67
N TYR A 128 -3.13 -17.31 5.62
CA TYR A 128 -4.48 -17.83 5.40
C TYR A 128 -5.27 -17.02 4.37
N ALA A 129 -5.12 -15.69 4.35
CA ALA A 129 -5.70 -14.84 3.31
C ALA A 129 -5.16 -15.18 1.92
N GLN A 130 -3.85 -15.40 1.79
CA GLN A 130 -3.25 -15.84 0.53
C GLN A 130 -3.76 -17.22 0.09
N GLU A 131 -3.84 -18.18 1.01
CA GLU A 131 -4.38 -19.52 0.75
C GLU A 131 -5.86 -19.50 0.32
N ALA A 132 -6.62 -18.50 0.80
CA ALA A 132 -7.99 -18.23 0.37
C ALA A 132 -8.08 -17.61 -1.04
N GLY A 133 -6.97 -17.15 -1.62
CA GLY A 133 -6.91 -16.58 -2.98
C GLY A 133 -6.73 -15.07 -3.04
N ALA A 134 -6.57 -14.38 -1.90
CA ALA A 134 -6.24 -12.96 -1.88
C ALA A 134 -4.91 -12.67 -2.59
N LYS A 135 -4.79 -11.50 -3.20
CA LYS A 135 -3.54 -10.99 -3.79
C LYS A 135 -2.93 -9.83 -3.02
N ALA A 136 -3.64 -9.30 -2.03
CA ALA A 136 -3.14 -8.39 -1.01
C ALA A 136 -4.00 -8.49 0.24
N LEU A 137 -3.42 -8.11 1.39
CA LEU A 137 -4.11 -8.07 2.67
C LEU A 137 -4.01 -6.68 3.31
N LEU A 138 -5.16 -6.13 3.68
CA LEU A 138 -5.30 -4.96 4.53
C LEU A 138 -5.81 -5.44 5.90
N ILE A 139 -5.21 -4.95 6.98
CA ILE A 139 -5.57 -5.29 8.35
C ILE A 139 -6.06 -4.02 9.05
N ALA A 140 -7.32 -3.98 9.42
CA ALA A 140 -7.88 -2.90 10.23
C ALA A 140 -7.40 -3.01 11.68
N ASN A 141 -6.66 -2.01 12.15
CA ASN A 141 -6.16 -1.96 13.52
C ASN A 141 -7.28 -1.75 14.55
N TYR A 142 -6.97 -1.87 15.84
CA TYR A 142 -7.87 -1.57 16.96
C TYR A 142 -8.14 -0.08 17.17
N ASP A 143 -7.21 0.75 16.71
CA ASP A 143 -7.14 2.19 16.91
C ASP A 143 -6.53 2.85 15.66
N ASP A 144 -6.28 4.15 15.73
CA ASP A 144 -5.74 4.94 14.62
C ASP A 144 -4.20 5.09 14.69
N GLU A 145 -3.54 4.30 15.52
CA GLU A 145 -2.09 4.20 15.54
C GLU A 145 -1.62 3.23 14.45
N LEU A 146 -0.55 3.59 13.76
CA LEU A 146 0.11 2.71 12.79
C LEU A 146 1.46 2.29 13.36
N PHE A 147 1.91 1.10 12.97
CA PHE A 147 3.24 0.60 13.29
C PHE A 147 3.63 -0.44 12.25
N THR A 148 4.93 -0.69 12.12
CA THR A 148 5.45 -1.69 11.21
C THR A 148 5.17 -3.09 11.76
N MET A 149 4.43 -3.90 11.01
CA MET A 149 4.17 -5.30 11.38
C MET A 149 5.43 -6.14 11.14
N THR A 150 5.92 -6.80 12.19
CA THR A 150 7.08 -7.69 12.15
C THR A 150 6.66 -9.15 12.27
N LEU A 151 7.56 -10.05 11.86
CA LEU A 151 7.42 -11.47 12.20
C LEU A 151 7.63 -11.65 13.71
N PRO A 152 6.90 -12.55 14.38
CA PRO A 152 7.19 -12.87 15.77
C PRO A 152 8.59 -13.47 15.91
N GLU A 153 9.17 -13.46 17.11
CA GLU A 153 10.61 -13.75 17.27
C GLU A 153 10.93 -15.25 17.34
N ASP A 154 9.98 -16.09 17.75
CA ASP A 154 10.26 -17.44 18.28
C ASP A 154 9.91 -18.63 17.34
N ASP A 155 9.45 -18.42 16.11
CA ASP A 155 8.96 -19.55 15.29
C ASP A 155 9.84 -19.84 14.06
N ASN A 156 10.40 -21.05 14.09
CA ASN A 156 11.20 -21.64 13.02
C ASN A 156 10.33 -22.14 11.85
N SER A 157 8.99 -22.02 11.91
CA SER A 157 8.07 -22.60 10.93
C SER A 157 7.60 -21.66 9.81
N TRP A 158 7.90 -20.36 9.86
CA TRP A 158 7.44 -19.42 8.83
C TRP A 158 8.21 -19.58 7.52
N SER A 159 7.69 -20.47 6.68
CA SER A 159 8.06 -20.61 5.27
C SER A 159 7.71 -19.33 4.53
N TYR A 160 8.70 -18.70 3.87
CA TYR A 160 8.63 -17.52 2.99
C TYR A 160 7.70 -17.62 1.77
N ASN A 161 6.72 -18.52 1.81
CA ASN A 161 5.76 -18.69 0.75
C ASN A 161 4.73 -17.55 0.69
N LEU A 162 4.85 -16.53 1.54
CA LEU A 162 4.01 -15.35 1.49
C LEU A 162 4.49 -14.40 0.38
N THR A 163 3.67 -14.31 -0.66
CA THR A 163 3.91 -13.56 -1.89
C THR A 163 3.03 -12.32 -2.02
N ILE A 164 2.04 -12.14 -1.15
CA ILE A 164 1.13 -10.99 -1.20
C ILE A 164 1.68 -9.83 -0.34
N PRO A 165 1.46 -8.56 -0.74
CA PRO A 165 1.69 -7.42 0.13
C PRO A 165 0.68 -7.38 1.28
N VAL A 166 1.14 -6.88 2.43
CA VAL A 166 0.35 -6.77 3.66
C VAL A 166 0.51 -5.37 4.23
N ALA A 167 -0.60 -4.74 4.60
CA ALA A 167 -0.58 -3.40 5.19
C ALA A 167 -1.57 -3.26 6.35
N LEU A 168 -1.17 -2.50 7.37
CA LEU A 168 -1.99 -2.13 8.52
C LEU A 168 -2.68 -0.80 8.23
N MET A 169 -3.96 -0.71 8.54
CA MET A 169 -4.79 0.49 8.34
C MET A 169 -5.37 0.96 9.66
N LYS A 170 -5.52 2.27 9.82
CA LYS A 170 -6.20 2.90 10.95
C LYS A 170 -7.64 2.40 11.06
N ARG A 171 -8.14 2.22 12.28
CA ARG A 171 -9.52 1.76 12.51
C ARG A 171 -10.55 2.68 11.86
N SER A 172 -10.40 3.99 12.02
CA SER A 172 -11.33 4.99 11.50
C SER A 172 -11.42 5.03 9.98
N ASP A 173 -10.35 4.68 9.27
CA ASP A 173 -10.34 4.60 7.82
C ASP A 173 -10.93 3.28 7.32
N ALA A 174 -10.61 2.18 8.00
CA ALA A 174 -11.23 0.87 7.74
C ALA A 174 -12.76 0.92 7.92
N ASP A 175 -13.26 1.56 8.98
CA ASP A 175 -14.70 1.69 9.24
C ASP A 175 -15.42 2.43 8.10
N LYS A 176 -14.80 3.47 7.51
CA LYS A 176 -15.37 4.18 6.36
C LYS A 176 -15.43 3.29 5.11
N ILE A 177 -14.39 2.48 4.88
CA ILE A 177 -14.30 1.56 3.74
C ILE A 177 -15.30 0.42 3.90
N ILE A 178 -15.45 -0.14 5.11
CA ILE A 178 -16.43 -1.16 5.44
C ILE A 178 -17.85 -0.64 5.22
N GLN A 179 -18.15 0.57 5.72
CA GLN A 179 -19.46 1.21 5.48
C GLN A 179 -19.74 1.41 4.00
N ALA A 180 -18.74 1.88 3.24
CA ALA A 180 -18.85 2.05 1.80
C ALA A 180 -19.09 0.72 1.06
N TYR A 181 -18.49 -0.37 1.55
CA TYR A 181 -18.65 -1.70 0.97
C TYR A 181 -20.04 -2.30 1.26
N ASP A 182 -20.62 -2.03 2.43
CA ASP A 182 -21.99 -2.42 2.77
C ASP A 182 -23.04 -1.75 1.85
N GLU A 183 -22.74 -0.53 1.39
CA GLU A 183 -23.57 0.20 0.43
C GLU A 183 -23.39 -0.32 -1.02
N ASP A 184 -22.15 -0.57 -1.43
CA ASP A 184 -21.80 -1.11 -2.75
C ASP A 184 -20.65 -2.13 -2.65
N PRO A 185 -20.93 -3.44 -2.77
CA PRO A 185 -19.92 -4.49 -2.63
C PRO A 185 -18.95 -4.58 -3.83
N LEU A 186 -19.07 -3.70 -4.84
CA LEU A 186 -18.16 -3.62 -5.98
C LEU A 186 -17.14 -2.47 -5.83
N LEU A 187 -16.50 -2.37 -4.67
CA LEU A 187 -15.39 -1.44 -4.49
C LEU A 187 -14.13 -1.95 -5.18
N ILE A 188 -13.47 -1.10 -5.95
CA ILE A 188 -12.12 -1.35 -6.48
C ILE A 188 -11.14 -0.51 -5.71
N GLY A 189 -10.19 -1.16 -5.06
CA GLY A 189 -9.08 -0.56 -4.34
C GLY A 189 -7.79 -0.55 -5.16
N SER A 190 -6.89 0.36 -4.81
CA SER A 190 -5.53 0.45 -5.35
C SER A 190 -4.53 0.62 -4.21
N MET A 191 -3.47 -0.17 -4.25
CA MET A 191 -2.25 0.01 -3.47
C MET A 191 -1.15 0.41 -4.46
N ASN A 192 -0.49 1.55 -4.22
CA ASN A 192 0.46 2.11 -5.18
C ASN A 192 1.86 2.25 -4.55
N TRP A 193 2.88 1.74 -5.24
CA TRP A 193 4.30 1.84 -4.88
C TRP A 193 5.14 2.51 -5.96
N THR A 194 4.51 3.16 -6.95
CA THR A 194 5.18 3.70 -8.14
C THR A 194 6.15 4.83 -7.83
N ASN A 195 5.84 5.65 -6.82
CA ASN A 195 6.62 6.85 -6.45
C ASN A 195 7.02 6.85 -4.97
N ASN A 196 7.07 5.68 -4.32
CA ASN A 196 7.39 5.60 -2.89
C ASN A 196 8.89 5.73 -2.62
N ILE A 197 9.71 5.66 -3.66
CA ILE A 197 11.17 5.84 -3.59
C ILE A 197 11.56 6.88 -4.64
N PRO A 198 12.33 7.92 -4.26
CA PRO A 198 12.92 8.86 -5.20
C PRO A 198 13.71 8.15 -6.30
N GLN A 199 13.69 8.70 -7.51
CA GLN A 199 14.40 8.12 -8.65
C GLN A 199 15.72 8.82 -8.94
N GLY A 200 16.75 8.04 -9.25
CA GLY A 200 18.09 8.52 -9.60
C GLY A 200 18.74 7.72 -10.74
N ALA A 201 19.78 8.27 -11.36
CA ALA A 201 20.63 7.52 -12.31
C ALA A 201 21.62 6.60 -11.58
N LYS A 202 22.00 7.00 -10.36
CA LYS A 202 22.78 6.22 -9.41
C LYS A 202 21.97 6.17 -8.11
N VAL A 203 21.78 4.98 -7.56
CA VAL A 203 20.94 4.75 -6.38
C VAL A 203 21.80 4.51 -5.15
N HIS A 204 21.62 5.33 -4.12
CA HIS A 204 22.17 5.11 -2.78
C HIS A 204 21.29 4.10 -2.03
N TRP A 205 21.92 3.10 -1.42
CA TRP A 205 21.20 2.18 -0.55
C TRP A 205 22.08 1.64 0.57
N GLU A 206 21.42 1.32 1.69
CA GLU A 206 22.05 0.89 2.94
C GLU A 206 21.53 -0.47 3.35
N TYR A 207 22.40 -1.28 3.97
CA TYR A 207 22.02 -2.54 4.60
C TYR A 207 22.44 -2.54 6.07
N TRP A 208 21.44 -2.46 6.96
CA TRP A 208 21.60 -2.44 8.40
C TRP A 208 21.57 -3.86 8.95
N ILE A 209 22.65 -4.25 9.64
CA ILE A 209 22.89 -5.60 10.17
C ILE A 209 23.60 -5.59 11.53
N SER A 210 23.90 -6.78 12.04
CA SER A 210 24.87 -7.04 13.11
C SER A 210 25.75 -8.21 12.69
N SER A 211 27.00 -8.26 13.13
CA SER A 211 27.89 -9.42 12.95
C SER A 211 27.58 -10.57 13.91
N ASP A 212 26.55 -10.43 14.74
CA ASP A 212 26.02 -11.52 15.57
C ASP A 212 25.68 -12.72 14.68
N ASP A 213 26.13 -13.89 15.12
CA ASP A 213 26.04 -15.13 14.37
C ASP A 213 25.30 -16.24 15.17
N ALA A 214 24.88 -15.96 16.41
CA ALA A 214 24.19 -16.90 17.31
C ALA A 214 22.72 -16.53 17.62
N CYS A 215 22.17 -15.44 17.06
CA CYS A 215 20.77 -15.04 17.24
C CYS A 215 19.70 -15.92 16.52
N GLY A 216 20.00 -17.19 16.26
CA GLY A 216 19.08 -18.17 15.67
C GLY A 216 18.64 -17.84 14.24
N VAL A 217 17.35 -18.03 13.95
CA VAL A 217 16.79 -17.85 12.59
C VAL A 217 16.93 -16.41 12.08
N LYS A 218 16.96 -15.40 12.97
CA LYS A 218 17.17 -14.00 12.57
C LYS A 218 18.54 -13.82 11.89
N CYS A 219 19.60 -14.38 12.49
CA CYS A 219 20.96 -14.34 11.96
C CYS A 219 21.06 -15.16 10.68
N GLU A 220 20.49 -16.37 10.64
CA GLU A 220 20.51 -17.20 9.43
C GLU A 220 19.82 -16.52 8.23
N LYS A 221 18.77 -15.74 8.46
CA LYS A 221 18.08 -14.96 7.43
C LYS A 221 18.94 -13.84 6.88
N GLN A 222 19.67 -13.12 7.74
CA GLN A 222 20.63 -12.08 7.32
C GLN A 222 21.74 -12.69 6.48
N LYS A 223 22.39 -13.75 6.99
CA LYS A 223 23.43 -14.50 6.30
C LYS A 223 22.93 -15.03 4.93
N GLN A 224 21.71 -15.58 4.89
CA GLN A 224 21.11 -16.08 3.65
C GLN A 224 20.86 -14.96 2.63
N PHE A 225 20.34 -13.81 3.08
CA PHE A 225 20.15 -12.67 2.20
C PHE A 225 21.49 -12.16 1.66
N ALA A 226 22.49 -11.96 2.52
CA ALA A 226 23.80 -11.49 2.10
C ALA A 226 24.42 -12.39 1.01
N ARG A 227 24.38 -13.72 1.21
CA ARG A 227 24.82 -14.70 0.19
C ARG A 227 24.07 -14.59 -1.12
N ASN A 228 22.74 -14.52 -1.06
CA ASN A 228 21.90 -14.50 -2.26
C ASN A 228 21.97 -13.15 -3.00
N PHE A 229 22.20 -12.06 -2.27
CA PHE A 229 22.18 -10.71 -2.83
C PHE A 229 23.55 -10.23 -3.29
N ALA A 230 24.65 -10.77 -2.73
CA ALA A 230 26.02 -10.47 -3.14
C ALA A 230 26.26 -10.39 -4.66
N PRO A 231 25.87 -11.38 -5.50
CA PRO A 231 26.11 -11.29 -6.94
C PRO A 231 25.34 -10.13 -7.60
N ILE A 232 24.17 -9.77 -7.07
CA ILE A 232 23.37 -8.65 -7.55
C ILE A 232 24.04 -7.33 -7.19
N ALA A 233 24.43 -7.17 -5.93
CA ALA A 233 25.10 -5.99 -5.42
C ALA A 233 26.44 -5.75 -6.14
N GLN A 234 27.26 -6.80 -6.30
CA GLN A 234 28.51 -6.76 -7.04
C GLN A 234 28.33 -6.25 -8.48
N ILE A 235 27.35 -6.77 -9.22
CA ILE A 235 27.05 -6.30 -10.58
C ILE A 235 26.66 -4.82 -10.58
N LEU A 236 25.78 -4.40 -9.67
CA LEU A 236 25.32 -3.01 -9.61
C LEU A 236 26.45 -2.04 -9.24
N GLU A 237 27.25 -2.38 -8.23
CA GLU A 237 28.34 -1.55 -7.72
C GLU A 237 29.51 -1.46 -8.72
N GLN A 238 29.95 -2.58 -9.29
CA GLN A 238 31.07 -2.62 -10.24
C GLN A 238 30.77 -1.85 -11.54
N ASN A 239 29.49 -1.77 -11.93
CA ASN A 239 29.05 -0.99 -13.08
C ASN A 239 28.66 0.45 -12.72
N GLY A 240 28.79 0.86 -11.46
CA GLY A 240 28.53 2.23 -10.99
C GLY A 240 27.05 2.61 -10.91
N TRP A 241 26.14 1.63 -10.91
CA TRP A 241 24.70 1.88 -10.79
C TRP A 241 24.29 2.22 -9.36
N THR A 242 24.97 1.66 -8.36
CA THR A 242 24.62 1.88 -6.95
C THR A 242 25.78 2.46 -6.16
N GLU A 243 25.42 3.13 -5.06
CA GLU A 243 26.31 3.47 -3.96
C GLU A 243 25.82 2.72 -2.72
N PHE A 244 26.53 1.66 -2.36
CA PHE A 244 26.18 0.78 -1.27
C PHE A 244 26.96 1.13 -0.01
N GLN A 245 26.30 1.15 1.15
CA GLN A 245 26.96 1.22 2.46
C GLN A 245 26.36 0.19 3.46
N PRO A 246 27.17 -0.70 4.05
CA PRO A 246 26.73 -1.51 5.17
C PRO A 246 26.74 -0.67 6.45
N HIS A 247 25.74 -0.91 7.30
CA HIS A 247 25.57 -0.25 8.59
C HIS A 247 25.39 -1.29 9.69
N TYR A 248 25.86 -0.95 10.89
CA TYR A 248 25.84 -1.88 12.04
C TYR A 248 25.06 -1.28 13.19
N MET A 249 23.96 -1.93 13.57
CA MET A 249 23.16 -1.48 14.71
C MET A 249 23.97 -1.59 16.00
N MET A 250 23.90 -0.54 16.81
CA MET A 250 24.55 -0.49 18.11
C MET A 250 23.52 -0.16 19.19
N TRP A 251 23.78 -0.68 20.37
CA TRP A 251 23.03 -0.36 21.57
C TRP A 251 23.90 0.47 22.50
N THR A 252 23.26 1.16 23.44
CA THR A 252 23.94 1.89 24.50
C THR A 252 23.53 1.32 25.84
N CYS A 253 24.50 1.19 26.75
CA CYS A 253 24.25 0.75 28.09
C CYS A 253 23.50 1.85 28.88
N PRO A 254 22.32 1.57 29.45
CA PRO A 254 21.59 2.55 30.25
C PRO A 254 22.46 3.08 31.39
N ALA A 255 22.35 4.38 31.69
CA ALA A 255 23.20 5.04 32.71
C ALA A 255 23.22 4.33 34.07
N LYS A 256 22.11 3.67 34.45
CA LYS A 256 21.99 2.89 35.69
C LYS A 256 22.83 1.61 35.73
N TYR A 257 23.25 1.09 34.57
CA TYR A 257 24.04 -0.14 34.45
C TYR A 257 25.49 0.10 34.04
N ARG A 258 25.89 1.35 33.75
CA ARG A 258 27.26 1.67 33.26
C ARG A 258 28.42 1.18 34.12
N ASN A 259 28.18 0.88 35.41
CA ASN A 259 29.20 0.38 36.34
C ASN A 259 28.94 -1.08 36.78
N THR A 260 28.20 -1.87 35.99
CA THR A 260 27.92 -3.28 36.28
C THR A 260 28.69 -4.19 35.34
N THR A 261 29.04 -5.40 35.80
CA THR A 261 29.69 -6.42 34.98
C THR A 261 28.90 -6.73 33.70
N LEU A 262 27.57 -6.69 33.77
CA LEU A 262 26.70 -6.80 32.60
C LEU A 262 27.06 -5.80 31.49
N CYS A 263 27.29 -4.54 31.85
CA CYS A 263 27.67 -3.51 30.89
C CYS A 263 29.09 -3.72 30.36
N ASP A 264 30.01 -4.15 31.24
CA ASP A 264 31.40 -4.42 30.88
C ASP A 264 31.54 -5.60 29.91
N ASN A 265 30.66 -6.61 30.02
CA ASN A 265 30.61 -7.76 29.13
C ASN A 265 29.95 -7.42 27.79
N LEU A 266 28.89 -6.61 27.78
CA LEU A 266 28.13 -6.32 26.56
C LEU A 266 28.69 -5.17 25.72
N CYS A 267 29.59 -4.35 26.27
CA CYS A 267 29.94 -3.07 25.70
C CYS A 267 31.44 -2.76 25.65
N ILE A 268 31.81 -1.79 24.82
CA ILE A 268 33.10 -1.10 24.83
C ILE A 268 32.95 0.38 25.16
N GLU A 269 34.06 1.09 25.33
CA GLU A 269 34.12 2.54 25.59
C GLU A 269 33.25 2.99 26.78
N GLY A 270 33.20 2.19 27.84
CA GLY A 270 32.44 2.51 29.06
C GLY A 270 30.92 2.48 28.89
N GLY A 271 30.42 1.67 27.96
CA GLY A 271 28.98 1.45 27.75
C GLY A 271 28.36 2.27 26.63
N GLU A 272 29.16 3.00 25.85
CA GLU A 272 28.65 3.81 24.74
C GLU A 272 28.32 2.96 23.50
N TYR A 273 29.00 1.83 23.31
CA TYR A 273 28.76 0.92 22.18
C TYR A 273 28.61 -0.51 22.67
N CYS A 274 27.43 -1.08 22.46
CA CYS A 274 27.02 -2.38 22.98
C CYS A 274 26.33 -3.22 21.91
N ALA A 275 26.30 -4.53 22.12
CA ALA A 275 25.40 -5.45 21.44
C ALA A 275 24.68 -6.32 22.49
N PRO A 276 23.50 -6.88 22.16
CA PRO A 276 22.87 -7.89 23.01
C PRO A 276 23.80 -9.10 23.13
N ASP A 277 23.62 -9.87 24.21
CA ASP A 277 24.30 -11.15 24.35
C ASP A 277 23.83 -12.11 23.25
N PRO A 278 24.74 -12.65 22.42
CA PRO A 278 24.37 -13.44 21.25
C PRO A 278 23.82 -14.83 21.63
N GLU A 279 24.25 -15.39 22.76
CA GLU A 279 23.87 -16.74 23.22
C GLU A 279 22.83 -16.72 24.35
N GLN A 280 22.49 -15.52 24.85
CA GLN A 280 21.62 -15.28 26.02
C GLN A 280 22.13 -16.00 27.27
N ASP A 281 23.43 -16.25 27.34
CA ASP A 281 24.12 -16.90 28.45
C ASP A 281 25.28 -16.02 28.91
N GLU A 282 25.04 -15.20 29.94
CA GLU A 282 26.01 -14.25 30.47
C GLU A 282 27.21 -14.92 31.19
N GLU A 283 27.20 -16.25 31.38
CA GLU A 283 28.23 -16.98 32.12
C GLU A 283 29.16 -17.83 31.22
N ALA A 284 28.80 -18.02 29.94
CA ALA A 284 29.58 -18.84 29.02
C ALA A 284 29.35 -18.45 27.56
N GLY A 285 30.43 -18.33 26.78
CA GLY A 285 30.35 -18.10 25.35
C GLY A 285 31.02 -16.80 24.92
N TYR A 286 30.49 -16.21 23.86
CA TYR A 286 30.88 -14.87 23.40
C TYR A 286 29.94 -13.82 23.96
N ASP A 287 30.48 -12.68 24.36
CA ASP A 287 29.66 -11.60 24.90
C ASP A 287 29.28 -10.60 23.80
N GLY A 288 28.29 -9.73 24.09
CA GLY A 288 27.93 -8.61 23.21
C GLY A 288 29.12 -7.72 22.82
N LYS A 289 30.14 -7.60 23.68
CA LYS A 289 31.37 -6.88 23.37
C LYS A 289 32.14 -7.48 22.18
N ASP A 290 32.17 -8.80 22.04
CA ASP A 290 32.86 -9.46 20.93
C ASP A 290 32.17 -9.14 19.60
N VAL A 291 30.84 -9.08 19.60
CA VAL A 291 30.04 -8.61 18.46
C VAL A 291 30.38 -7.17 18.10
N VAL A 292 30.47 -6.26 19.09
CA VAL A 292 30.83 -4.86 18.82
C VAL A 292 32.24 -4.73 18.24
N ILE A 293 33.19 -5.53 18.73
CA ILE A 293 34.56 -5.55 18.20
C ILE A 293 34.58 -6.06 16.76
N GLU A 294 33.81 -7.10 16.43
CA GLU A 294 33.70 -7.58 15.05
C GLU A 294 32.97 -6.57 14.15
N ASN A 295 31.83 -5.99 14.58
CA ASN A 295 31.17 -4.89 13.87
C ASN A 295 32.18 -3.78 13.50
N LYS A 296 33.01 -3.35 14.47
CA LYS A 296 34.07 -2.36 14.22
C LYS A 296 35.07 -2.82 13.16
N ARG A 297 35.45 -4.10 13.16
CA ARG A 297 36.36 -4.70 12.18
C ARG A 297 35.76 -4.72 10.78
N GLN A 298 34.50 -5.11 10.65
CA GLN A 298 33.83 -5.14 9.35
C GLN A 298 33.61 -3.73 8.79
N ILE A 299 33.33 -2.73 9.65
CA ILE A 299 33.31 -1.31 9.26
C ILE A 299 34.69 -0.89 8.72
N CYS A 300 35.77 -1.19 9.44
CA CYS A 300 37.14 -0.90 8.98
C CYS A 300 37.44 -1.55 7.61
N ILE A 301 37.03 -2.80 7.41
CA ILE A 301 37.18 -3.52 6.13
C ILE A 301 36.43 -2.80 5.02
N TYR A 302 35.17 -2.43 5.24
CA TYR A 302 34.38 -1.70 4.25
C TYR A 302 35.00 -0.33 3.93
N LYS A 303 35.45 0.44 4.94
CA LYS A 303 36.12 1.74 4.71
C LYS A 303 37.40 1.57 3.89
N GLN A 304 38.21 0.55 4.17
CA GLN A 304 39.42 0.23 3.41
C GLN A 304 39.10 -0.19 1.96
N ALA A 305 38.07 -1.02 1.77
CA ALA A 305 37.61 -1.49 0.46
C ALA A 305 37.07 -0.32 -0.38
N ASN A 306 36.21 0.51 0.19
CA ASN A 306 35.65 1.69 -0.46
C ASN A 306 36.74 2.70 -0.84
N ALA A 307 37.70 2.97 0.06
CA ALA A 307 38.85 3.83 -0.26
C ALA A 307 39.77 3.26 -1.36
N SER A 308 39.75 1.93 -1.56
CA SER A 308 40.46 1.26 -2.65
C SER A 308 39.67 1.24 -3.98
N GLY A 309 38.43 1.76 -3.99
CA GLY A 309 37.54 1.73 -5.15
C GLY A 309 36.87 0.38 -5.40
N GLU A 310 36.89 -0.52 -4.41
CA GLU A 310 36.33 -1.88 -4.50
C GLU A 310 35.34 -2.16 -3.35
N PRO A 311 34.29 -1.32 -3.15
CA PRO A 311 33.34 -1.48 -2.04
C PRO A 311 32.66 -2.86 -2.00
N TRP A 312 32.50 -3.49 -3.18
CA TRP A 312 31.89 -4.80 -3.32
C TRP A 312 32.71 -5.95 -2.69
N PHE A 313 33.98 -5.71 -2.32
CA PHE A 313 34.80 -6.66 -1.57
C PHE A 313 34.14 -7.04 -0.23
N TRP A 314 33.38 -6.12 0.38
CA TRP A 314 32.69 -6.40 1.63
C TRP A 314 31.75 -7.60 1.50
N TRP A 315 31.06 -7.77 0.37
CA TRP A 315 30.19 -8.92 0.12
C TRP A 315 30.94 -10.25 0.10
N ASP A 316 32.15 -10.29 -0.47
CA ASP A 316 32.97 -11.50 -0.47
C ASP A 316 33.46 -11.80 0.96
N PHE A 317 33.90 -10.77 1.68
CA PHE A 317 34.36 -10.89 3.06
C PHE A 317 33.27 -11.42 4.00
N VAL A 318 32.08 -10.82 4.03
CA VAL A 318 31.02 -11.25 4.98
C VAL A 318 30.54 -12.68 4.70
N GLN A 319 30.46 -13.08 3.42
CA GLN A 319 30.14 -14.47 3.06
C GLN A 319 31.21 -15.45 3.53
N LYS A 320 32.49 -15.08 3.40
CA LYS A 320 33.60 -15.89 3.86
C LYS A 320 33.62 -15.97 5.39
N PHE A 321 33.47 -14.84 6.06
CA PHE A 321 33.37 -14.75 7.52
C PHE A 321 32.25 -15.67 8.05
N ASP A 322 31.04 -15.55 7.51
CA ASP A 322 29.89 -16.39 7.89
C ASP A 322 30.14 -17.89 7.70
N SER A 323 31.00 -18.27 6.75
CA SER A 323 31.30 -19.67 6.46
C SER A 323 32.38 -20.29 7.36
N GLU A 324 33.22 -19.47 7.99
CA GLU A 324 34.42 -19.92 8.71
C GLU A 324 34.44 -19.53 10.20
N CYS A 325 33.89 -18.36 10.52
CA CYS A 325 33.90 -17.78 11.86
C CYS A 325 32.53 -17.98 12.50
N SER A 326 32.49 -18.72 13.62
CA SER A 326 31.22 -19.03 14.29
C SER A 326 31.39 -19.11 15.79
N MET A 327 30.45 -18.51 16.51
CA MET A 327 30.38 -18.56 17.98
C MET A 327 30.14 -19.99 18.45
N THR A 328 29.22 -20.71 17.80
CA THR A 328 28.93 -22.12 18.11
C THR A 328 30.11 -23.07 17.96
N LYS A 329 31.11 -22.69 17.14
CA LYS A 329 32.35 -23.45 16.93
C LYS A 329 33.53 -22.87 17.71
N SER A 330 33.32 -21.81 18.48
CA SER A 330 34.37 -21.06 19.19
C SER A 330 35.48 -20.57 18.26
N THR A 331 35.12 -20.12 17.06
CA THR A 331 36.04 -19.52 16.07
C THR A 331 35.68 -18.06 15.74
N TYR A 332 34.82 -17.43 16.53
CA TYR A 332 34.44 -16.03 16.36
C TYR A 332 35.49 -15.11 16.98
N ASP A 333 36.64 -14.95 16.33
CA ASP A 333 37.73 -14.14 16.86
C ASP A 333 38.47 -13.34 15.78
N GLU A 334 39.42 -12.51 16.23
CA GLU A 334 40.26 -11.70 15.34
C GLU A 334 41.02 -12.56 14.33
N GLU A 335 41.57 -13.71 14.74
CA GLU A 335 42.38 -14.56 13.86
C GLU A 335 41.52 -15.11 12.72
N CYS A 336 40.30 -15.54 13.02
CA CYS A 336 39.36 -16.01 12.02
C CYS A 336 38.96 -14.90 11.04
N SER A 337 38.58 -13.72 11.56
CA SER A 337 38.17 -12.59 10.71
C SER A 337 39.31 -12.12 9.80
N GLU A 338 40.55 -12.04 10.31
CA GLU A 338 41.72 -11.70 9.50
C GLU A 338 42.05 -12.77 8.45
N ARG A 339 41.85 -14.05 8.78
CA ARG A 339 42.03 -15.15 7.82
C ARG A 339 40.99 -15.07 6.70
N ALA A 340 39.71 -14.86 7.05
CA ALA A 340 38.64 -14.66 6.08
C ALA A 340 38.96 -13.48 5.15
N PHE A 341 39.39 -12.34 5.70
CA PHE A 341 39.83 -11.17 4.95
C PHE A 341 40.97 -11.48 3.96
N LEU A 342 41.99 -12.22 4.40
CA LEU A 342 43.11 -12.59 3.53
C LEU A 342 42.69 -13.55 2.41
N ASP A 343 41.83 -14.52 2.71
CA ASP A 343 41.39 -15.55 1.78
C ASP A 343 40.56 -14.98 0.63
N VAL A 344 39.76 -13.93 0.87
CA VAL A 344 39.03 -13.23 -0.21
C VAL A 344 39.89 -12.20 -0.94
N GLY A 345 41.20 -12.14 -0.63
CA GLY A 345 42.15 -11.30 -1.35
C GLY A 345 42.44 -9.95 -0.70
N GLY A 346 42.09 -9.75 0.58
CA GLY A 346 42.32 -8.50 1.31
C GLY A 346 43.78 -8.06 1.37
N SER A 347 44.74 -8.97 1.13
CA SER A 347 46.16 -8.62 0.93
C SER A 347 46.43 -7.67 -0.25
N LYS A 348 45.50 -7.60 -1.23
CA LYS A 348 45.58 -6.73 -2.40
C LYS A 348 44.90 -5.37 -2.19
N LEU A 349 44.03 -5.25 -1.19
CA LEU A 349 43.42 -3.97 -0.82
C LEU A 349 44.48 -3.01 -0.25
N GLY A 350 44.24 -1.70 -0.32
CA GLY A 350 45.20 -0.67 0.06
C GLY A 350 45.86 -0.92 1.43
N GLY A 351 47.14 -1.33 1.42
CA GLY A 351 47.95 -1.64 2.61
C GLY A 351 47.57 -2.91 3.39
N GLY A 352 46.62 -3.70 2.86
CA GLY A 352 46.26 -5.03 3.34
C GLY A 352 45.95 -5.11 4.84
N LEU A 353 46.43 -6.18 5.48
CA LEU A 353 46.18 -6.45 6.90
C LEU A 353 46.75 -5.38 7.83
N ALA A 354 47.85 -4.72 7.42
CA ALA A 354 48.47 -3.67 8.23
C ALA A 354 47.55 -2.45 8.37
N THR A 355 46.87 -2.06 7.28
CA THR A 355 45.85 -1.00 7.31
C THR A 355 44.67 -1.39 8.19
N LEU A 356 44.17 -2.63 8.07
CA LEU A 356 43.05 -3.12 8.88
C LEU A 356 43.38 -3.05 10.38
N ARG A 357 44.53 -3.59 10.81
CA ARG A 357 44.98 -3.52 12.20
C ARG A 357 45.20 -2.08 12.67
N SER A 358 45.72 -1.21 11.81
CA SER A 358 45.87 0.21 12.11
C SER A 358 44.52 0.89 12.32
N CYS A 359 43.51 0.57 11.51
CA CYS A 359 42.15 1.07 11.68
C CYS A 359 41.60 0.63 13.04
N MET A 360 41.69 -0.67 13.37
CA MET A 360 41.19 -1.23 14.63
C MET A 360 41.83 -0.61 15.89
N ALA A 361 43.11 -0.25 15.81
CA ALA A 361 43.83 0.40 16.91
C ALA A 361 43.64 1.92 16.99
N SER A 362 42.99 2.55 16.00
CA SER A 362 42.87 4.01 15.91
C SER A 362 41.61 4.55 16.61
N ASN A 363 41.69 5.80 17.08
CA ASN A 363 40.51 6.55 17.53
C ASN A 363 39.51 6.82 16.38
N GLU A 364 39.96 6.75 15.13
CA GLU A 364 39.10 6.90 13.95
C GLU A 364 38.04 5.80 13.90
N SER A 365 38.40 4.56 14.26
CA SER A 365 37.43 3.47 14.35
C SER A 365 36.34 3.68 15.41
N ILE A 366 36.62 4.43 16.48
CA ILE A 366 35.60 4.83 17.47
C ILE A 366 34.67 5.90 16.89
N ALA A 367 35.22 6.84 16.11
CA ALA A 367 34.39 7.82 15.39
C ALA A 367 33.47 7.14 14.36
N TYR A 368 33.88 6.01 13.76
CA TYR A 368 32.99 5.22 12.92
C TYR A 368 31.82 4.63 13.70
N LEU A 369 32.05 4.06 14.89
CA LEU A 369 30.98 3.57 15.75
C LEU A 369 30.00 4.67 16.15
N GLN A 370 30.51 5.87 16.46
CA GLN A 370 29.66 7.02 16.71
C GLN A 370 28.81 7.38 15.49
N ALA A 371 29.39 7.36 14.29
CA ALA A 371 28.65 7.62 13.06
C ALA A 371 27.55 6.59 12.79
N GLU A 372 27.73 5.32 13.18
CA GLU A 372 26.69 4.30 13.12
C GLU A 372 25.53 4.62 14.07
N VAL A 373 25.81 5.00 15.33
CA VAL A 373 24.80 5.40 16.30
C VAL A 373 24.02 6.64 15.81
N ASP A 374 24.73 7.64 15.30
CA ASP A 374 24.11 8.86 14.77
C ASP A 374 23.22 8.55 13.56
N ALA A 375 23.70 7.70 12.64
CA ALA A 375 22.94 7.26 11.48
C ALA A 375 21.70 6.45 11.89
N GLN A 376 21.81 5.56 12.87
CA GLN A 376 20.71 4.72 13.37
C GLN A 376 19.57 5.58 13.91
N VAL A 377 19.90 6.62 14.68
CA VAL A 377 18.92 7.58 15.20
C VAL A 377 18.31 8.40 14.07
N SER A 378 19.13 8.87 13.12
CA SER A 378 18.64 9.72 12.01
C SER A 378 17.72 8.98 11.04
N SER A 379 17.95 7.68 10.86
CA SER A 379 17.22 6.81 9.94
C SER A 379 16.10 6.00 10.62
N ASP A 380 15.89 6.20 11.93
CA ASP A 380 14.90 5.50 12.77
C ASP A 380 14.97 3.97 12.63
N VAL A 381 16.20 3.44 12.64
CA VAL A 381 16.44 2.00 12.51
C VAL A 381 16.31 1.35 13.88
N VAL A 382 15.19 0.65 14.08
CA VAL A 382 14.83 0.00 15.35
C VAL A 382 14.78 -1.53 15.27
N ILE A 383 14.86 -2.10 14.06
CA ILE A 383 14.77 -3.55 13.80
C ILE A 383 15.85 -3.97 12.82
N LEU A 384 16.43 -5.16 13.03
CA LEU A 384 17.35 -5.81 12.10
C LEU A 384 16.74 -7.06 11.44
N PRO A 385 17.17 -7.38 10.20
CA PRO A 385 17.87 -6.48 9.29
C PRO A 385 16.94 -5.37 8.77
N SER A 386 17.52 -4.24 8.38
CA SER A 386 16.80 -3.16 7.69
C SER A 386 17.51 -2.77 6.41
N ILE A 387 16.76 -2.37 5.39
CA ILE A 387 17.30 -1.85 4.13
C ILE A 387 16.73 -0.45 3.94
N ILE A 388 17.58 0.49 3.51
CA ILE A 388 17.17 1.86 3.19
C ILE A 388 17.58 2.13 1.74
N ILE A 389 16.67 2.69 0.95
CA ILE A 389 16.91 3.01 -0.46
C ILE A 389 16.55 4.48 -0.65
N GLU A 390 17.50 5.31 -1.09
CA GLU A 390 17.32 6.76 -1.25
C GLU A 390 16.76 7.44 0.03
N GLY A 391 17.18 6.98 1.21
CA GLY A 391 16.71 7.48 2.51
C GLY A 391 15.34 6.96 2.98
N HIS A 392 14.70 6.06 2.22
CA HIS A 392 13.41 5.45 2.59
C HIS A 392 13.56 4.00 3.06
N GLN A 393 12.88 3.64 4.15
CA GLN A 393 12.95 2.26 4.65
C GLN A 393 12.22 1.28 3.71
N TYR A 394 12.90 0.23 3.29
CA TYR A 394 12.30 -0.89 2.57
C TYR A 394 11.38 -1.68 3.50
N ARG A 395 10.20 -2.03 2.98
CA ARG A 395 9.19 -2.87 3.62
C ARG A 395 8.95 -4.10 2.76
N GLY A 396 8.68 -5.23 3.39
CA GLY A 396 8.49 -6.51 2.75
C GLY A 396 9.57 -7.53 3.10
N ALA A 397 9.48 -8.70 2.49
CA ALA A 397 10.36 -9.83 2.76
C ALA A 397 11.79 -9.57 2.26
N LEU A 398 12.77 -10.04 3.03
CA LEU A 398 14.19 -9.96 2.73
C LEU A 398 14.62 -11.00 1.67
N HIS A 399 14.01 -10.94 0.49
CA HIS A 399 14.36 -11.77 -0.66
C HIS A 399 15.15 -10.97 -1.69
N ALA A 400 16.12 -11.64 -2.32
CA ALA A 400 16.96 -11.00 -3.33
C ALA A 400 16.15 -10.40 -4.50
N GLY A 401 15.12 -11.11 -4.99
CA GLY A 401 14.26 -10.60 -6.06
C GLY A 401 13.40 -9.41 -5.64
N SER A 402 12.87 -9.41 -4.41
CA SER A 402 12.05 -8.31 -3.88
C SER A 402 12.89 -7.04 -3.64
N VAL A 403 14.09 -7.18 -3.08
CA VAL A 403 15.00 -6.05 -2.87
C VAL A 403 15.53 -5.52 -4.20
N LEU A 404 15.88 -6.41 -5.14
CA LEU A 404 16.25 -6.00 -6.50
C LEU A 404 15.11 -5.20 -7.16
N LYS A 405 13.85 -5.64 -7.02
CA LYS A 405 12.69 -4.91 -7.53
C LYS A 405 12.55 -3.51 -6.93
N ALA A 406 12.78 -3.37 -5.62
CA ALA A 406 12.77 -2.08 -4.95
C ALA A 406 13.90 -1.15 -5.44
N LEU A 407 15.12 -1.66 -5.59
CA LEU A 407 16.24 -0.90 -6.17
C LEU A 407 15.95 -0.50 -7.62
N CYS A 408 15.37 -1.40 -8.41
CA CYS A 408 15.00 -1.12 -9.79
C CYS A 408 13.94 -0.03 -9.92
N ALA A 409 13.01 0.05 -8.98
CA ALA A 409 12.03 1.13 -8.90
C ALA A 409 12.66 2.51 -8.59
N ALA A 410 13.82 2.52 -7.94
CA ALA A 410 14.58 3.72 -7.60
C ALA A 410 15.46 4.24 -8.75
N PHE A 411 15.60 3.50 -9.86
CA PHE A 411 16.24 4.04 -11.06
C PHE A 411 15.26 4.90 -11.86
N TYR A 412 15.78 5.84 -12.64
CA TYR A 412 14.97 6.53 -13.64
C TYR A 412 14.32 5.53 -14.59
N LYS A 413 13.06 5.81 -14.96
CA LYS A 413 12.34 5.04 -15.99
C LYS A 413 12.90 5.23 -17.40
N ASP A 414 13.91 6.09 -17.56
CA ASP A 414 14.62 6.28 -18.82
C ASP A 414 15.49 5.05 -19.14
N TYR A 415 15.35 4.58 -20.36
CA TYR A 415 15.90 3.34 -20.87
C TYR A 415 17.45 3.27 -20.82
N ASP A 416 18.12 4.42 -20.95
CA ASP A 416 19.59 4.48 -20.90
C ASP A 416 20.15 4.57 -19.46
N ASN A 417 19.29 4.78 -18.46
CA ASN A 417 19.67 4.92 -17.04
C ASN A 417 19.09 3.80 -16.17
N HIS A 418 18.99 2.59 -16.73
CA HIS A 418 18.39 1.44 -16.06
C HIS A 418 19.27 0.18 -16.21
N PRO A 419 19.66 -0.49 -15.10
CA PRO A 419 20.52 -1.67 -15.17
C PRO A 419 19.88 -2.87 -15.88
N ASN A 420 20.63 -3.60 -16.69
CA ASN A 420 20.15 -4.83 -17.34
C ASN A 420 19.67 -5.88 -16.33
N VAL A 421 20.31 -5.97 -15.16
CA VAL A 421 19.93 -6.92 -14.11
C VAL A 421 18.49 -6.70 -13.60
N CYS A 422 17.92 -5.51 -13.79
CA CYS A 422 16.54 -5.24 -13.41
C CYS A 422 15.50 -6.02 -14.23
N THR A 423 15.87 -6.57 -15.38
CA THR A 423 15.00 -7.48 -16.14
C THR A 423 14.71 -8.77 -15.38
N CYS A 424 15.61 -9.17 -14.49
CA CYS A 424 15.44 -10.33 -13.63
C CYS A 424 14.36 -10.15 -12.56
N THR A 425 13.80 -8.96 -12.38
CA THR A 425 12.67 -8.73 -11.44
C THR A 425 11.37 -9.38 -11.91
N SER A 426 11.28 -9.73 -13.19
CA SER A 426 10.09 -10.32 -13.82
C SER A 426 10.16 -11.85 -13.92
N VAL A 427 11.30 -12.47 -13.58
CA VAL A 427 11.45 -13.93 -13.65
C VAL A 427 11.05 -14.58 -12.32
N PRO A 428 10.60 -15.84 -12.31
CA PRO A 428 10.34 -16.56 -11.06
C PRO A 428 11.61 -16.68 -10.19
N ASP A 429 11.45 -16.68 -8.86
CA ASP A 429 12.57 -16.79 -7.91
C ASP A 429 13.52 -17.96 -8.21
N SER A 430 12.99 -19.10 -8.68
CA SER A 430 13.77 -20.29 -9.04
C SER A 430 14.74 -20.08 -10.20
N GLN A 431 14.54 -19.04 -11.00
CA GLN A 431 15.37 -18.68 -12.15
C GLN A 431 16.15 -17.38 -11.93
N LEU A 432 15.94 -16.70 -10.79
CA LEU A 432 16.57 -15.43 -10.49
C LEU A 432 18.09 -15.51 -10.64
N MET A 433 18.76 -16.43 -9.94
CA MET A 433 20.22 -16.54 -9.98
C MET A 433 20.79 -16.86 -11.36
N GLN A 434 20.05 -17.63 -12.18
CA GLN A 434 20.43 -17.87 -13.56
C GLN A 434 20.40 -16.57 -14.38
N CYS A 435 19.34 -15.76 -14.23
CA CYS A 435 19.23 -14.46 -14.88
C CYS A 435 20.32 -13.48 -14.41
N ILE A 436 20.59 -13.43 -13.10
CA ILE A 436 21.67 -12.59 -12.53
C ILE A 436 23.03 -13.00 -13.09
N SER A 437 23.31 -14.30 -13.24
CA SER A 437 24.58 -14.79 -13.79
C SER A 437 24.84 -14.35 -15.24
N GLN A 438 23.78 -13.97 -15.95
CA GLN A 438 23.81 -13.45 -17.32
C GLN A 438 23.78 -11.92 -17.38
N ASN A 439 23.78 -11.24 -16.22
CA ASN A 439 23.59 -9.81 -16.06
C ASN A 439 22.26 -9.32 -16.66
N GLY A 440 21.18 -10.09 -16.44
CA GLY A 440 19.91 -9.85 -17.09
C GLY A 440 19.97 -10.08 -18.60
N ASN A 441 19.11 -9.39 -19.34
CA ASN A 441 19.03 -9.54 -20.77
C ASN A 441 18.60 -8.22 -21.41
N ASP A 442 19.30 -7.78 -22.45
CA ASP A 442 18.98 -6.53 -23.16
C ASP A 442 18.39 -6.78 -24.56
N VAL A 443 17.95 -8.00 -24.89
CA VAL A 443 17.47 -8.33 -26.25
C VAL A 443 16.30 -7.48 -26.72
N CYS A 444 15.48 -6.96 -25.81
CA CYS A 444 14.37 -6.04 -26.14
C CYS A 444 14.78 -4.57 -26.15
N LYS A 445 16.07 -4.27 -25.95
CA LYS A 445 16.63 -2.94 -26.19
C LYS A 445 16.48 -2.54 -27.64
N LYS A 446 16.13 -1.28 -27.86
CA LYS A 446 16.03 -0.69 -29.20
C LYS A 446 17.27 -0.99 -30.03
N GLY A 447 17.10 -1.63 -31.18
CA GLY A 447 18.18 -2.05 -32.09
C GLY A 447 18.85 -3.38 -31.75
N LYS A 448 18.48 -4.07 -30.65
CA LYS A 448 18.96 -5.42 -30.34
C LYS A 448 18.10 -6.49 -31.00
N ALA A 449 18.52 -7.75 -30.86
CA ALA A 449 17.97 -8.88 -31.61
C ALA A 449 16.45 -9.03 -31.46
N GLY A 450 15.92 -8.94 -30.23
CA GLY A 450 14.49 -9.06 -29.95
C GLY A 450 13.69 -7.88 -30.48
N ASP A 451 14.13 -6.64 -30.22
CA ASP A 451 13.51 -5.43 -30.76
C ASP A 451 13.47 -5.43 -32.30
N VAL A 452 14.60 -5.75 -32.94
CA VAL A 452 14.71 -5.82 -34.41
C VAL A 452 13.89 -6.97 -34.98
N ALA A 453 13.75 -8.09 -34.26
CA ALA A 453 12.93 -9.20 -34.69
C ALA A 453 11.44 -8.87 -34.57
N CYS A 454 11.00 -8.34 -33.44
CA CYS A 454 9.59 -8.04 -33.19
C CYS A 454 9.10 -6.87 -34.05
N SER A 455 9.89 -5.81 -34.23
CA SER A 455 9.55 -4.68 -35.10
C SER A 455 9.30 -5.03 -36.58
N LYS A 456 9.73 -6.21 -37.03
CA LYS A 456 9.53 -6.70 -38.40
C LYS A 456 8.26 -7.54 -38.58
N ASN A 457 7.50 -7.81 -37.51
CA ASN A 457 6.30 -8.63 -37.61
C ASN A 457 5.18 -7.90 -38.34
N ALA A 458 4.81 -8.43 -39.51
CA ALA A 458 3.73 -7.88 -40.34
C ALA A 458 2.33 -8.01 -39.72
N ASN A 459 2.18 -8.84 -38.68
CA ASN A 459 0.89 -9.14 -38.04
C ASN A 459 0.55 -8.19 -36.86
N GLY A 460 1.33 -7.11 -36.67
CA GLY A 460 1.13 -6.13 -35.59
C GLY A 460 1.73 -6.52 -34.24
N ILE A 461 2.26 -7.75 -34.11
CA ILE A 461 2.93 -8.28 -32.90
C ILE A 461 4.34 -7.71 -32.80
N THR A 462 4.45 -6.43 -32.48
CA THR A 462 5.71 -5.67 -32.61
C THR A 462 6.41 -5.37 -31.28
N LYS A 463 5.70 -5.47 -30.15
CA LYS A 463 6.26 -5.21 -28.82
C LYS A 463 7.21 -6.33 -28.42
N CYS A 464 8.46 -6.01 -28.12
CA CYS A 464 9.38 -6.99 -27.55
C CYS A 464 9.14 -7.13 -26.06
N MET A 465 8.96 -8.38 -25.60
CA MET A 465 8.92 -8.73 -24.18
C MET A 465 10.05 -9.71 -23.91
N GLU A 466 10.78 -9.49 -22.84
CA GLU A 466 11.85 -10.41 -22.45
C GLU A 466 11.27 -11.77 -22.05
N ASP A 467 12.03 -12.81 -22.36
CA ASP A 467 11.68 -14.19 -22.08
C ASP A 467 12.88 -14.89 -21.44
N ILE A 468 12.60 -15.95 -20.70
CA ILE A 468 13.57 -16.79 -19.99
C ILE A 468 14.12 -17.90 -20.89
N ALA A 469 13.38 -18.27 -21.94
CA ALA A 469 13.77 -19.31 -22.89
C ALA A 469 14.43 -18.68 -24.12
N PRO A 470 15.55 -19.24 -24.64
CA PRO A 470 16.14 -18.80 -25.91
C PRO A 470 15.07 -18.70 -27.01
N PRO A 471 14.98 -17.57 -27.75
CA PRO A 471 16.00 -16.51 -27.92
C PRO A 471 15.97 -15.39 -26.85
N PHE A 472 15.32 -15.64 -25.72
CA PHE A 472 15.16 -14.77 -24.56
C PHE A 472 14.29 -13.54 -24.79
N TYR A 473 13.46 -13.59 -25.83
CA TYR A 473 12.37 -12.65 -26.06
C TYR A 473 11.19 -13.36 -26.72
N LYS A 474 10.03 -12.75 -26.55
CA LYS A 474 8.80 -13.04 -27.29
C LYS A 474 8.22 -11.73 -27.80
N CYS A 475 7.61 -11.80 -28.98
CA CYS A 475 6.90 -10.66 -29.51
C CYS A 475 5.46 -10.67 -29.00
N GLY A 476 4.97 -9.51 -28.58
CA GLY A 476 3.61 -9.28 -28.13
C GLY A 476 2.99 -8.11 -28.86
N CYS A 477 1.77 -7.78 -28.44
CA CYS A 477 1.04 -6.65 -28.95
C CYS A 477 1.43 -5.36 -28.21
N GLU A 478 1.32 -4.23 -28.90
CA GLU A 478 1.46 -2.91 -28.30
C GLU A 478 0.36 -2.65 -27.27
N ALA A 479 0.54 -1.61 -26.45
CA ALA A 479 -0.52 -1.19 -25.52
C ALA A 479 -1.82 -0.89 -26.30
N GLY A 480 -2.97 -1.27 -25.74
CA GLY A 480 -4.28 -1.18 -26.40
C GLY A 480 -4.64 -2.37 -27.29
N PHE A 481 -3.78 -3.40 -27.36
CA PHE A 481 -4.04 -4.60 -28.17
C PHE A 481 -3.81 -5.89 -27.38
N GLU A 482 -4.59 -6.92 -27.68
CA GLU A 482 -4.44 -8.27 -27.13
C GLU A 482 -4.12 -9.28 -28.23
N LEU A 483 -3.36 -10.32 -27.86
CA LEU A 483 -3.00 -11.39 -28.79
C LEU A 483 -4.17 -12.37 -28.91
N VAL A 484 -4.77 -12.47 -30.09
CA VAL A 484 -5.85 -13.42 -30.38
C VAL A 484 -5.51 -14.31 -31.56
N THR A 485 -6.12 -15.50 -31.60
CA THR A 485 -6.06 -16.38 -32.77
C THR A 485 -7.19 -16.01 -33.72
N ASP A 486 -6.85 -15.63 -34.95
CA ASP A 486 -7.84 -15.37 -35.99
C ASP A 486 -8.55 -16.66 -36.45
N LYS A 487 -9.53 -16.50 -37.35
CA LYS A 487 -10.33 -17.62 -37.87
C LYS A 487 -9.50 -18.62 -38.70
N ASP A 488 -8.34 -18.20 -39.18
CA ASP A 488 -7.43 -19.00 -40.00
C ASP A 488 -6.33 -19.67 -39.15
N GLY A 489 -6.34 -19.45 -37.83
CA GLY A 489 -5.39 -20.03 -36.89
C GLY A 489 -4.12 -19.20 -36.67
N ASN A 490 -4.01 -18.00 -37.24
CA ASN A 490 -2.85 -17.13 -37.04
C ASN A 490 -3.00 -16.26 -35.80
N GLN A 491 -1.88 -15.97 -35.13
CA GLN A 491 -1.86 -14.99 -34.06
C GLN A 491 -1.82 -13.57 -34.64
N VAL A 492 -2.74 -12.73 -34.19
CA VAL A 492 -2.88 -11.33 -34.58
C VAL A 492 -3.14 -10.46 -33.35
N CYS A 493 -2.69 -9.21 -33.42
CA CYS A 493 -3.05 -8.22 -32.40
C CYS A 493 -4.44 -7.66 -32.70
N HIS A 494 -5.38 -7.92 -31.80
CA HIS A 494 -6.73 -7.41 -31.87
C HIS A 494 -6.86 -6.22 -30.93
N ASP A 495 -7.52 -5.18 -31.42
CA ASP A 495 -7.83 -3.97 -30.66
C ASP A 495 -8.62 -4.33 -29.39
N ILE A 496 -8.09 -3.95 -28.24
CA ILE A 496 -8.84 -4.07 -27.00
C ILE A 496 -9.88 -2.96 -27.04
N ASN A 497 -11.15 -3.29 -26.89
CA ASN A 497 -12.14 -2.24 -26.69
C ASN A 497 -12.06 -1.76 -25.23
N GLU A 498 -11.20 -0.77 -24.96
CA GLU A 498 -10.93 -0.30 -23.59
C GLU A 498 -12.21 0.21 -22.91
N CYS A 499 -13.17 0.70 -23.70
CA CYS A 499 -14.49 1.12 -23.24
C CYS A 499 -15.36 -0.06 -22.76
N LYS A 500 -15.24 -1.26 -23.36
CA LYS A 500 -16.03 -2.47 -23.04
C LYS A 500 -15.39 -3.41 -22.05
N THR A 501 -14.08 -3.39 -21.88
CA THR A 501 -13.37 -4.11 -20.81
C THR A 501 -13.74 -3.63 -19.40
N LYS A 502 -14.71 -2.72 -19.28
CA LYS A 502 -15.19 -2.02 -18.08
C LYS A 502 -14.07 -1.22 -17.41
N ALA A 503 -13.97 0.05 -17.80
CA ALA A 503 -13.75 1.15 -16.87
C ALA A 503 -12.68 0.92 -15.78
N GLN A 504 -11.48 0.44 -16.13
CA GLN A 504 -10.33 0.48 -15.24
C GLN A 504 -9.83 1.92 -15.16
N GLY A 505 -10.36 2.72 -14.24
CA GLY A 505 -9.65 3.90 -13.75
C GLY A 505 -9.29 4.99 -14.77
N ILE A 506 -9.79 4.93 -16.01
CA ILE A 506 -9.53 5.96 -17.04
C ILE A 506 -10.03 7.29 -16.46
N GLU A 507 -9.09 8.16 -16.08
CA GLU A 507 -9.38 9.30 -15.21
C GLU A 507 -10.44 10.22 -15.86
N ASP A 508 -10.42 10.29 -17.20
CA ASP A 508 -11.17 11.23 -18.03
C ASP A 508 -12.55 10.76 -18.53
N CYS A 509 -12.89 9.45 -18.51
CA CYS A 509 -14.11 8.91 -19.17
C CYS A 509 -15.33 8.73 -18.26
N THR A 510 -15.24 9.18 -17.01
CA THR A 510 -16.12 8.68 -15.93
C THR A 510 -17.10 9.69 -15.37
N CYS A 511 -17.17 10.89 -15.97
CA CYS A 511 -18.14 11.88 -15.55
C CYS A 511 -19.58 11.46 -15.91
N ALA A 512 -20.57 12.00 -15.18
CA ALA A 512 -21.98 11.67 -15.39
C ALA A 512 -22.44 11.89 -16.84
N ARG A 513 -21.85 12.88 -17.52
CA ARG A 513 -22.10 13.22 -18.93
C ARG A 513 -20.86 13.07 -19.80
N CYS A 514 -20.11 11.99 -19.61
CA CYS A 514 -19.00 11.59 -20.48
C CYS A 514 -19.36 10.35 -21.28
N ALA A 515 -18.74 10.18 -22.44
CA ALA A 515 -18.77 8.93 -23.22
C ALA A 515 -17.34 8.53 -23.63
N CYS A 516 -17.08 7.22 -23.55
CA CYS A 516 -15.83 6.62 -24.02
C CYS A 516 -16.00 6.23 -25.48
N HIS A 517 -15.11 6.72 -26.32
CA HIS A 517 -15.01 6.37 -27.74
C HIS A 517 -13.80 5.49 -27.93
N ASN A 518 -14.03 4.26 -28.37
CA ASN A 518 -12.97 3.33 -28.67
C ASN A 518 -12.34 3.67 -30.04
N ASN A 519 -11.04 3.89 -30.07
CA ASN A 519 -10.25 4.03 -31.28
C ASN A 519 -9.34 2.82 -31.42
N ILE A 520 -8.78 2.61 -32.61
CA ILE A 520 -7.83 1.51 -32.79
C ILE A 520 -6.55 1.84 -31.98
N GLY A 521 -6.21 0.97 -31.04
CA GLY A 521 -5.05 1.05 -30.15
C GLY A 521 -5.12 2.13 -29.08
N SER A 522 -6.29 2.74 -28.86
CA SER A 522 -6.47 3.82 -27.90
C SER A 522 -7.95 4.10 -27.64
N PHE A 523 -8.25 4.94 -26.65
CA PHE A 523 -9.61 5.44 -26.45
C PHE A 523 -9.59 6.96 -26.29
N VAL A 524 -10.74 7.60 -26.53
CA VAL A 524 -10.94 9.03 -26.32
C VAL A 524 -12.16 9.25 -25.45
N CYS A 525 -12.00 10.09 -24.43
CA CYS A 525 -13.08 10.49 -23.54
C CYS A 525 -13.70 11.80 -24.01
N GLU A 526 -14.97 11.75 -24.39
CA GLU A 526 -15.76 12.96 -24.66
C GLU A 526 -16.46 13.39 -23.37
N SER A 527 -16.17 14.60 -22.90
CA SER A 527 -16.75 15.20 -21.69
C SER A 527 -17.82 16.25 -22.01
N ASP A 528 -18.55 16.70 -20.98
CA ASP A 528 -19.52 17.80 -21.05
C ASP A 528 -20.65 17.62 -22.07
N LEU A 529 -21.11 16.39 -22.27
CA LEU A 529 -22.20 16.08 -23.20
C LEU A 529 -23.47 16.89 -22.84
N PRO A 530 -24.18 17.48 -23.82
CA PRO A 530 -25.29 18.40 -23.53
C PRO A 530 -26.53 17.66 -23.00
N ASN A 531 -27.27 18.28 -22.08
CA ASN A 531 -28.59 17.81 -21.64
C ASN A 531 -29.70 18.68 -22.26
N ALA A 532 -30.29 18.20 -23.35
CA ALA A 532 -31.35 18.91 -24.05
C ALA A 532 -32.65 19.06 -23.22
N CYS A 533 -32.92 18.14 -22.27
CA CYS A 533 -34.09 18.23 -21.40
C CYS A 533 -33.97 19.34 -20.34
N ARG A 534 -32.77 19.80 -19.97
CA ARG A 534 -32.61 20.94 -19.06
C ARG A 534 -33.02 22.27 -19.69
N LYS A 535 -32.90 22.41 -21.01
CA LYS A 535 -33.21 23.65 -21.72
C LYS A 535 -34.62 23.54 -22.32
N ASN A 536 -35.58 24.25 -21.73
CA ASN A 536 -36.99 24.27 -22.17
C ASN A 536 -37.59 22.86 -22.34
N ASN A 537 -37.20 21.91 -21.48
CA ASN A 537 -37.67 20.52 -21.51
C ASN A 537 -37.52 19.81 -22.88
N GLY A 538 -36.52 20.20 -23.69
CA GLY A 538 -36.34 19.71 -25.06
C GLY A 538 -37.51 20.05 -26.00
N GLY A 539 -38.43 20.93 -25.59
CA GLY A 539 -39.70 21.18 -26.29
C GLY A 539 -40.75 20.07 -26.09
N CYS A 540 -40.56 19.18 -25.11
CA CYS A 540 -41.51 18.14 -24.73
C CYS A 540 -42.52 18.65 -23.69
N TRP A 541 -43.65 17.94 -23.56
CA TRP A 541 -44.69 18.24 -22.60
C TRP A 541 -44.18 18.20 -21.15
N GLN A 542 -44.67 19.12 -20.33
CA GLN A 542 -44.42 19.18 -18.89
C GLN A 542 -45.64 19.74 -18.18
N ASP A 543 -45.96 19.24 -16.99
CA ASP A 543 -47.06 19.75 -16.17
C ASP A 543 -46.87 19.39 -14.69
N THR A 544 -47.55 20.12 -13.79
CA THR A 544 -47.57 19.83 -12.34
C THR A 544 -48.96 19.35 -11.94
N VAL A 545 -49.11 18.03 -11.79
CA VAL A 545 -50.39 17.41 -11.42
C VAL A 545 -50.33 16.99 -9.95
N ASN A 546 -51.30 17.42 -9.14
CA ASN A 546 -51.37 17.13 -7.70
C ASN A 546 -50.07 17.48 -6.93
N GLY A 547 -49.42 18.59 -7.29
CA GLY A 547 -48.18 19.05 -6.64
C GLY A 547 -46.92 18.28 -7.05
N LYS A 548 -47.00 17.34 -7.99
CA LYS A 548 -45.85 16.60 -8.53
C LYS A 548 -45.55 17.03 -9.97
N TYR A 549 -44.30 17.37 -10.25
CA TYR A 549 -43.84 17.74 -11.59
C TYR A 549 -43.67 16.48 -12.46
N HIS A 550 -44.23 16.51 -13.66
CA HIS A 550 -44.13 15.47 -14.67
C HIS A 550 -43.56 16.06 -15.97
N THR A 551 -42.70 15.29 -16.64
CA THR A 551 -42.13 15.66 -17.94
C THR A 551 -42.17 14.49 -18.90
N ALA A 552 -42.38 14.78 -20.17
CA ALA A 552 -42.22 13.84 -21.27
C ALA A 552 -40.80 13.81 -21.85
N CYS A 553 -39.88 14.68 -21.42
CA CYS A 553 -38.51 14.68 -21.93
C CYS A 553 -37.69 13.56 -21.30
N VAL A 554 -37.24 12.61 -22.11
CA VAL A 554 -36.36 11.52 -21.70
C VAL A 554 -34.99 11.78 -22.29
N ASP A 555 -34.02 12.00 -21.41
CA ASP A 555 -32.60 12.12 -21.76
C ASP A 555 -32.06 10.76 -22.21
N ARG A 556 -31.37 10.72 -23.36
CA ARG A 556 -30.84 9.50 -23.98
C ARG A 556 -29.34 9.36 -23.81
N ILE A 557 -28.78 10.01 -22.78
CA ILE A 557 -27.36 9.89 -22.45
C ILE A 557 -26.89 8.44 -22.25
N ALA A 558 -27.72 7.57 -21.66
CA ALA A 558 -27.39 6.15 -21.48
C ALA A 558 -27.24 5.43 -22.84
N ASP A 559 -28.15 5.71 -23.78
CA ASP A 559 -28.11 5.15 -25.12
C ASP A 559 -26.89 5.66 -25.91
N TYR A 560 -26.51 6.94 -25.72
CA TYR A 560 -25.31 7.53 -26.33
C TYR A 560 -24.04 6.84 -25.84
N LYS A 561 -23.90 6.67 -24.52
CA LYS A 561 -22.77 5.96 -23.91
C LYS A 561 -22.66 4.53 -24.41
N ALA A 562 -23.77 3.78 -24.37
CA ALA A 562 -23.81 2.40 -24.85
C ALA A 562 -23.44 2.28 -26.34
N ALA A 563 -23.82 3.26 -27.17
CA ALA A 563 -23.44 3.29 -28.57
C ALA A 563 -21.94 3.56 -28.76
N ALA A 564 -21.39 4.56 -28.06
CA ALA A 564 -19.97 4.90 -28.09
C ALA A 564 -19.08 3.74 -27.58
N GLU A 565 -19.46 3.13 -26.44
CA GLU A 565 -18.81 1.93 -25.89
C GLU A 565 -18.86 0.75 -26.87
N SER A 566 -19.91 0.67 -27.68
CA SER A 566 -20.05 -0.37 -28.70
C SER A 566 -19.15 -0.17 -29.92
N GLY A 567 -18.36 0.91 -29.98
CA GLY A 567 -17.52 1.26 -31.12
C GLY A 567 -18.34 1.86 -32.28
N LEU A 568 -19.57 2.29 -32.03
CA LEU A 568 -20.35 3.03 -33.03
C LEU A 568 -19.83 4.46 -33.09
N ASN A 569 -19.60 4.96 -34.31
CA ASN A 569 -19.20 6.35 -34.55
C ASN A 569 -20.40 7.29 -34.34
N VAL A 570 -20.62 7.69 -33.08
CA VAL A 570 -21.67 8.62 -32.66
C VAL A 570 -21.04 9.95 -32.24
N THR A 571 -21.71 11.05 -32.54
CA THR A 571 -21.33 12.40 -32.09
C THR A 571 -22.57 13.10 -31.57
N VAL A 572 -22.39 14.16 -30.77
CA VAL A 572 -23.51 14.99 -30.28
C VAL A 572 -24.41 15.51 -31.41
N ASP A 573 -23.83 15.76 -32.60
CA ASP A 573 -24.58 16.26 -33.76
C ASP A 573 -25.34 15.15 -34.51
N THR A 574 -24.79 13.93 -34.52
CA THR A 574 -25.38 12.80 -35.25
C THR A 574 -26.34 11.97 -34.39
N PHE A 575 -26.22 12.03 -33.06
CA PHE A 575 -27.04 11.27 -32.13
C PHE A 575 -28.14 12.13 -31.49
N LYS A 576 -29.37 11.60 -31.51
CA LYS A 576 -30.50 12.28 -30.87
C LYS A 576 -30.47 12.08 -29.35
N MET A 577 -29.91 13.05 -28.64
CA MET A 577 -29.67 13.04 -27.18
C MET A 577 -30.93 13.07 -26.30
N PHE A 578 -32.13 13.21 -26.86
CA PHE A 578 -33.39 13.15 -26.10
C PHE A 578 -34.56 12.65 -26.94
N ASN A 579 -35.62 12.17 -26.30
CA ASN A 579 -36.91 11.95 -26.94
C ASN A 579 -38.05 12.53 -26.08
N CYS A 580 -39.22 12.71 -26.70
CA CYS A 580 -40.44 13.10 -25.98
C CYS A 580 -41.35 11.87 -25.88
N THR A 581 -41.48 11.31 -24.68
CA THR A 581 -42.32 10.14 -24.36
C THR A 581 -43.13 10.43 -23.11
N CYS A 582 -44.45 10.27 -23.16
CA CYS A 582 -45.30 10.56 -22.01
C CYS A 582 -44.93 9.71 -20.79
N PRO A 583 -44.85 10.31 -19.59
CA PRO A 583 -44.48 9.58 -18.39
C PRO A 583 -45.58 8.61 -17.96
N PRO A 584 -45.27 7.61 -17.10
CA PRO A 584 -46.26 6.65 -16.62
C PRO A 584 -47.51 7.31 -16.03
N GLY A 585 -48.69 6.80 -16.37
CA GLY A 585 -49.97 7.41 -15.99
C GLY A 585 -50.44 8.53 -16.90
N PHE A 586 -49.72 8.79 -18.00
CA PHE A 586 -50.10 9.70 -19.06
C PHE A 586 -49.92 9.02 -20.42
N ARG A 587 -50.87 9.24 -21.33
CA ARG A 587 -50.80 8.79 -22.72
C ARG A 587 -50.71 9.98 -23.67
N GLN A 588 -50.26 9.72 -24.89
CA GLN A 588 -50.25 10.72 -25.96
C GLN A 588 -51.67 11.24 -26.19
N ASP A 589 -51.80 12.57 -26.25
CA ASP A 589 -53.01 13.22 -26.74
C ASP A 589 -53.25 12.87 -28.22
N PRO A 590 -54.37 12.20 -28.56
CA PRO A 590 -54.67 11.82 -29.95
C PRO A 590 -54.81 13.01 -30.90
N SER A 591 -55.14 14.20 -30.37
CA SER A 591 -55.34 15.42 -31.16
C SER A 591 -54.02 16.09 -31.58
N VAL A 592 -52.88 15.65 -31.03
CA VAL A 592 -51.55 16.20 -31.32
C VAL A 592 -50.68 15.15 -32.01
N TRP A 593 -50.31 15.43 -33.26
CA TRP A 593 -49.50 14.54 -34.09
C TRP A 593 -48.07 14.31 -33.56
N LYS A 594 -47.48 15.34 -32.93
CA LYS A 594 -46.10 15.26 -32.43
C LYS A 594 -46.09 14.51 -31.08
N LYS A 595 -45.45 13.34 -31.07
CA LYS A 595 -45.35 12.49 -29.88
C LYS A 595 -44.63 13.20 -28.73
N GLY A 596 -45.16 13.06 -27.53
CA GLY A 596 -44.66 13.58 -26.26
C GLY A 596 -44.72 15.10 -26.09
N THR A 597 -45.40 15.85 -26.98
CA THR A 597 -45.62 17.30 -26.81
C THR A 597 -46.98 17.65 -26.21
N SER A 598 -47.89 16.68 -26.13
CA SER A 598 -49.13 16.77 -25.34
C SER A 598 -49.40 15.39 -24.72
N CYS A 599 -49.45 15.35 -23.39
CA CYS A 599 -49.73 14.14 -22.63
C CYS A 599 -50.96 14.36 -21.77
N ILE A 600 -51.92 13.43 -21.85
CA ILE A 600 -53.17 13.45 -21.09
C ILE A 600 -53.19 12.29 -20.11
N LYS A 601 -53.86 12.47 -18.97
CA LYS A 601 -53.89 11.47 -17.90
C LYS A 601 -54.52 10.17 -18.40
N GLU A 602 -53.85 9.06 -18.12
CA GLU A 602 -54.35 7.73 -18.44
C GLU A 602 -55.31 7.28 -17.33
N CYS A 603 -56.57 7.09 -17.71
CA CYS A 603 -57.65 6.74 -16.81
C CYS A 603 -57.68 5.22 -16.57
N LYS A 604 -57.77 4.79 -15.30
CA LYS A 604 -57.80 3.37 -14.94
C LYS A 604 -59.24 2.83 -14.92
N GLY A 605 -59.44 1.59 -15.38
CA GLY A 605 -60.75 0.94 -15.38
C GLY A 605 -61.68 1.50 -16.47
N THR A 606 -62.97 1.68 -16.16
CA THR A 606 -64.00 2.22 -17.08
C THR A 606 -64.09 3.75 -17.08
N SER A 607 -63.11 4.45 -16.50
CA SER A 607 -63.12 5.92 -16.46
C SER A 607 -62.62 6.52 -17.77
N GLU A 608 -63.33 7.53 -18.28
CA GLU A 608 -63.01 8.22 -19.53
C GLU A 608 -62.42 9.61 -19.24
N TYR A 609 -61.48 10.04 -20.08
CA TYR A 609 -60.80 11.33 -19.92
C TYR A 609 -61.70 12.45 -20.46
N ASP A 610 -62.14 13.37 -19.59
CA ASP A 610 -62.91 14.54 -20.00
C ASP A 610 -61.98 15.73 -20.30
N PRO A 611 -61.93 16.20 -21.57
CA PRO A 611 -61.06 17.30 -21.98
C PRO A 611 -61.50 18.68 -21.45
N VAL A 612 -62.72 18.82 -20.93
CA VAL A 612 -63.24 20.08 -20.38
C VAL A 612 -62.86 20.23 -18.91
N THR A 613 -62.97 19.16 -18.13
CA THR A 613 -62.69 19.17 -16.70
C THR A 613 -61.26 18.73 -16.34
N GLY A 614 -60.54 18.09 -17.27
CA GLY A 614 -59.16 17.62 -17.07
C GLY A 614 -59.04 16.43 -16.12
N LEU A 615 -60.16 15.76 -15.81
CA LEU A 615 -60.24 14.65 -14.86
C LEU A 615 -60.68 13.36 -15.56
N CYS A 616 -60.32 12.23 -14.95
CA CYS A 616 -60.88 10.92 -15.31
C CYS A 616 -62.25 10.79 -14.63
N VAL A 617 -63.32 10.74 -15.41
CA VAL A 617 -64.69 10.67 -14.91
C VAL A 617 -65.18 9.23 -15.03
N GLN A 618 -65.78 8.70 -13.96
CA GLN A 618 -66.46 7.40 -14.01
C GLN A 618 -67.91 7.61 -14.43
N ASP A 619 -68.44 6.69 -15.22
CA ASP A 619 -69.87 6.64 -15.54
C ASP A 619 -70.66 6.39 -14.25
N ALA A 620 -71.64 7.26 -13.98
CA ALA A 620 -72.30 7.37 -12.68
C ALA A 620 -73.42 6.33 -12.54
N SER A 621 -73.06 5.07 -12.28
CA SER A 621 -73.99 4.10 -11.70
C SER A 621 -73.31 3.27 -10.60
N ASN A 622 -73.59 3.68 -9.37
CA ASN A 622 -73.33 3.03 -8.07
C ASN A 622 -72.18 3.62 -7.24
N ALA A 623 -72.55 4.59 -6.41
CA ALA A 623 -71.82 5.02 -5.23
C ALA A 623 -72.59 4.57 -3.97
N GLU A 624 -71.92 3.86 -3.07
CA GLU A 624 -72.14 3.76 -1.61
C GLU A 624 -70.84 3.17 -1.04
N LYS A 625 -70.23 3.52 0.09
CA LYS A 625 -70.36 4.39 1.28
C LYS A 625 -68.89 4.43 1.81
N GLU A 626 -68.37 5.34 2.63
CA GLU A 626 -68.90 6.00 3.81
C GLU A 626 -67.95 7.13 4.27
N SER A 627 -68.44 7.92 5.22
CA SER A 627 -67.96 9.24 5.69
C SER A 627 -67.41 9.17 7.13
N GLY A 628 -66.56 10.13 7.50
CA GLY A 628 -66.37 10.59 8.90
C GLY A 628 -64.90 10.82 9.27
N SER A 629 -64.34 12.04 9.16
CA SER A 629 -64.48 13.24 10.02
C SER A 629 -63.92 13.09 11.44
N GLY A 630 -62.84 13.85 11.73
CA GLY A 630 -62.31 14.08 13.07
C GLY A 630 -61.14 15.08 13.06
N THR A 631 -61.45 16.37 13.14
CA THR A 631 -60.51 17.48 13.37
C THR A 631 -60.05 17.55 14.84
N ALA A 632 -58.79 17.88 15.09
CA ALA A 632 -58.37 18.54 16.33
C ALA A 632 -57.16 19.46 16.09
N ALA A 633 -57.19 20.60 16.76
CA ALA A 633 -56.38 21.79 16.54
C ALA A 633 -54.97 21.71 17.12
N LEU A 634 -54.01 22.39 16.47
CA LEU A 634 -52.67 22.64 17.00
C LEU A 634 -52.65 23.98 17.76
N SER A 635 -52.32 23.91 19.05
CA SER A 635 -52.06 25.08 19.90
C SER A 635 -50.56 25.42 19.93
N MET A 636 -50.27 26.72 20.02
CA MET A 636 -48.93 27.29 20.20
C MET A 636 -48.31 26.79 21.51
N GLY A 637 -47.24 25.99 21.43
CA GLY A 637 -46.50 25.55 22.62
C GLY A 637 -45.32 24.59 22.38
N MET A 638 -45.04 24.18 21.14
CA MET A 638 -44.12 23.06 20.86
C MET A 638 -42.90 23.43 20.01
N VAL A 639 -42.37 24.65 20.18
CA VAL A 639 -41.13 25.10 19.51
C VAL A 639 -40.01 25.44 20.52
N GLY A 640 -40.31 25.53 21.83
CA GLY A 640 -39.32 25.86 22.86
C GLY A 640 -38.54 24.67 23.45
N GLY A 641 -39.08 23.45 23.39
CA GLY A 641 -38.51 22.28 24.08
C GLY A 641 -37.32 21.62 23.38
N ILE A 642 -37.25 21.71 22.05
CA ILE A 642 -36.23 21.00 21.25
C ILE A 642 -34.86 21.70 21.34
N ILE A 643 -34.84 23.03 21.52
CA ILE A 643 -33.59 23.80 21.60
C ILE A 643 -32.88 23.60 22.96
N ILE A 644 -33.63 23.39 24.04
CA ILE A 644 -33.07 23.18 25.39
C ILE A 644 -32.48 21.76 25.53
N ALA A 645 -33.09 20.76 24.87
CA ALA A 645 -32.58 19.39 24.86
C ALA A 645 -31.24 19.26 24.12
N VAL A 646 -31.05 19.99 23.02
CA VAL A 646 -29.80 19.95 22.23
C VAL A 646 -28.64 20.65 22.96
N LEU A 647 -28.91 21.71 23.71
CA LEU A 647 -27.87 22.43 24.47
C LEU A 647 -27.41 21.67 25.74
N LEU A 648 -28.27 20.88 26.37
CA LEU A 648 -27.91 20.05 27.53
C LEU A 648 -27.02 18.85 27.15
N VAL A 649 -27.24 18.24 25.97
CA VAL A 649 -26.43 17.12 25.47
C VAL A 649 -25.03 17.59 25.06
N ALA A 650 -24.90 18.79 24.47
CA ALA A 650 -23.61 19.37 24.11
C ALA A 650 -22.75 19.75 25.34
N GLY A 651 -23.37 20.17 26.44
CA GLY A 651 -22.66 20.54 27.68
C GLY A 651 -22.06 19.35 28.43
N ILE A 652 -22.74 18.19 28.43
CA ILE A 652 -22.27 16.97 29.11
C ILE A 652 -21.11 16.32 28.31
N GLY A 653 -21.16 16.36 26.98
CA GLY A 653 -20.08 15.86 26.12
C GLY A 653 -18.76 16.62 26.28
N PHE A 654 -18.80 17.93 26.46
CA PHE A 654 -17.60 18.75 26.65
C PHE A 654 -16.92 18.53 28.02
N GLY A 655 -17.68 18.17 29.06
CA GLY A 655 -17.15 17.84 30.39
C GLY A 655 -16.41 16.50 30.43
N ILE A 656 -16.92 15.49 29.73
CA ILE A 656 -16.29 14.15 29.64
C ILE A 656 -15.02 14.20 28.77
N TYR A 657 -15.03 15.00 27.71
CA TYR A 657 -13.87 15.25 26.84
C TYR A 657 -12.70 15.89 27.61
N ARG A 658 -12.97 16.87 28.49
CA ARG A 658 -11.95 17.52 29.34
C ARG A 658 -11.42 16.64 30.49
N TYR A 659 -12.18 15.65 30.94
CA TYR A 659 -11.75 14.74 32.00
C TYR A 659 -10.87 13.60 31.46
N ARG A 660 -11.11 13.12 30.23
CA ARG A 660 -10.31 12.06 29.58
C ARG A 660 -8.92 12.49 29.10
N ILE A 661 -8.71 13.77 28.79
CA ILE A 661 -7.40 14.28 28.31
C ILE A 661 -6.40 14.48 29.46
N ARG A 662 -6.83 14.46 30.72
CA ARG A 662 -5.93 14.62 31.89
C ARG A 662 -5.33 13.31 32.41
N THR A 663 -5.65 12.14 31.84
CA THR A 663 -5.13 10.84 32.29
C THR A 663 -4.29 10.11 31.23
N TYR A 664 -3.83 10.81 30.19
CA TYR A 664 -2.86 10.28 29.22
C TYR A 664 -1.58 11.12 29.22
N MET A 665 -0.90 11.14 30.36
CA MET A 665 0.55 11.32 30.41
C MET A 665 1.11 10.22 31.33
N ASP A 666 2.22 9.61 30.91
CA ASP A 666 3.01 8.54 31.56
C ASP A 666 2.84 7.09 31.08
N LYS A 667 2.71 6.82 29.76
CA LYS A 667 2.89 5.43 29.25
C LYS A 667 3.70 5.22 27.95
N GLU A 668 4.41 6.21 27.48
CA GLU A 668 5.65 6.02 26.70
C GLU A 668 6.77 6.37 27.66
N ILE A 669 7.28 5.45 28.47
CA ILE A 669 8.42 4.56 28.18
C ILE A 669 8.21 3.30 29.05
N ARG A 670 7.33 2.37 28.64
CA ARG A 670 7.18 1.11 29.39
C ARG A 670 6.82 -0.12 28.56
N SER A 671 6.20 0.01 27.38
CA SER A 671 5.90 -1.16 26.54
C SER A 671 7.01 -1.59 25.59
N ILE A 672 8.06 -0.76 25.41
CA ILE A 672 9.26 -1.13 24.63
C ILE A 672 10.46 -1.46 25.55
N MET A 673 10.43 -1.05 26.83
CA MET A 673 11.46 -1.45 27.82
C MET A 673 11.10 -2.69 28.65
N SER A 674 9.88 -3.25 28.54
CA SER A 674 9.51 -4.47 29.29
C SER A 674 9.91 -5.78 28.59
N GLN A 675 10.52 -5.71 27.41
CA GLN A 675 11.06 -6.87 26.69
C GLN A 675 12.59 -7.03 26.86
N TYR A 676 13.27 -6.08 27.52
CA TYR A 676 14.73 -6.09 27.70
C TYR A 676 15.20 -5.98 29.17
N MET A 677 14.29 -6.12 30.14
CA MET A 677 14.63 -6.35 31.55
C MET A 677 13.50 -7.11 32.25
N PRO A 678 13.73 -8.29 32.86
CA PRO A 678 12.78 -8.83 33.82
C PRO A 678 12.80 -7.93 35.05
N LEU A 679 11.73 -7.17 35.26
CA LEU A 679 11.43 -6.64 36.59
C LEU A 679 10.61 -7.70 37.30
N ASP A 680 11.21 -8.37 38.28
CA ASP A 680 10.53 -9.23 39.22
C ASP A 680 9.41 -8.44 39.92
N ASP A 681 8.15 -8.61 39.50
CA ASP A 681 6.99 -8.26 40.31
C ASP A 681 6.73 -9.40 41.31
N ASN A 682 7.65 -9.55 42.26
CA ASN A 682 7.45 -10.36 43.45
C ASN A 682 7.86 -9.56 44.68
N ASN A 683 6.92 -8.81 45.25
CA ASN A 683 6.77 -8.70 46.71
C ASN A 683 5.53 -7.88 47.07
N ASN A 684 4.47 -8.58 47.49
CA ASN A 684 3.61 -8.19 48.61
C ASN A 684 2.61 -9.29 48.95
N GLN A 685 3.09 -10.36 49.58
CA GLN A 685 2.34 -11.14 50.58
C GLN A 685 3.32 -11.66 51.64
N ALA A 686 3.61 -10.80 52.64
CA ALA A 686 3.79 -11.12 54.06
C ALA A 686 4.03 -9.82 54.84
#